data_AF-A0AAW5UTY8-F1
#
_entry.id   AF-A0AAW5UTY8-F1
#
_cell.length_a   1.000
_cell.length_b   1.000
_cell.length_c   1.000
_cell.angle_alpha   90.00
_cell.angle_beta   90.00
_cell.angle_gamma   90.00
#
_symmetry.space_group_name_H-M   'P 1'
#
loop_
_entity.id
_entity.type
_entity.pdbx_description
1 polymer ?
#
loop_
_entity_poly.entity_id
_entity_poly.type
_entity_poly.pdbx_seq_one_letter_code
_entity_poly.pdbx_strand_id
1 'polypeptide(L)'
;MFECKVVEDGYEGTGTLDVLNDVVPFFPGDVSMQSFEYQGVPLLLRAYVKNVKSDGTYEFAMRDMISEYEDDVRVNDLFYNSRLTCLVFSQVPGLARVPAVSSEGFSVSVAPAPGMTVEDLRRGMVVEVDNITEGSSDYLYGTFLRESPESRFSLAEDFHNLMLGYANHEVYNPKAEKDELADAMDMDSVYVSELMGIIDAKATLEEDNIKAYNYLNFCRLLAIMIDSKERTNYYDSRLTLLELLNDFAALDKVDTKKIDLIAETELELFERNAILRHDFMQLRIIGCLDSDNHYEELYQWSSLTEDPQLQQLAALVLSHNFVKKSGFLTQAGDILDKIRALLKLHKSSSNKKNYGKEDFHTEFKTSIVYPENSMKVDVQAQTVKIMQEICAFLNAECGHLYLGVSDIGYEMGLEEDLKNPLFKGSNDEFEVYVNNQIVYYLGQEGAHYVHTHFDNEVNNVVLIIDIEPCPHPIAVSSEYFERMGTSARKVNENYKDKFFAIRKQWAEEHVPHLAITQPVTASAAAEALSAEKEAKTIIKHVESAPITEHIQTSRLRNNALHDYEEGYRPVTAVICLLATDKYKLLDEDDWQDYRLKLAVHEDEEEGWLILVYERGRVCKVSMAELLQRERGRVFKRYAGEKLIFASIATDEESVCVGFVDSKTNRYVRFDDVDKFNHEKMQAEGILPMDVPNAGIHYVEVIPQSQVPVNRNIGRKTIGCILKTVEGKRCMAVLPDCKMK
;
A
#
# COMPACT_ATOMS: atom_id res chain seq x y z
N MET A 1 -24.28 42.16 7.63
CA MET A 1 -24.80 42.19 6.26
C MET A 1 -23.80 42.89 5.36
N PHE A 2 -23.41 42.23 4.27
CA PHE A 2 -22.48 42.73 3.26
C PHE A 2 -23.18 42.77 1.90
N GLU A 3 -22.81 43.73 1.05
CA GLU A 3 -23.28 43.79 -0.33
C GLU A 3 -22.33 42.98 -1.23
N CYS A 4 -22.90 42.11 -2.07
CA CYS A 4 -22.17 41.18 -2.91
C CYS A 4 -22.56 41.37 -4.38
N LYS A 5 -21.62 41.11 -5.29
CA LYS A 5 -21.83 41.15 -6.74
C LYS A 5 -21.51 39.78 -7.34
N VAL A 6 -22.36 39.31 -8.24
CA VAL A 6 -22.11 38.11 -9.06
C VAL A 6 -21.11 38.48 -10.15
N VAL A 7 -20.04 37.69 -10.26
CA VAL A 7 -18.95 37.87 -11.22
C VAL A 7 -18.71 36.60 -12.06
N GLU A 8 -19.62 35.64 -11.98
CA GLU A 8 -19.59 34.40 -12.76
C GLU A 8 -19.96 34.69 -14.23
N ASP A 9 -19.20 34.09 -15.16
CA ASP A 9 -19.42 34.29 -16.59
C ASP A 9 -20.83 33.87 -17.03
N GLY A 10 -21.52 34.80 -17.71
CA GLY A 10 -22.89 34.59 -18.19
C GLY A 10 -23.99 34.93 -17.18
N TYR A 11 -23.63 35.35 -15.96
CA TYR A 11 -24.58 35.74 -14.92
C TYR A 11 -24.33 37.17 -14.41
N GLU A 12 -25.40 37.92 -14.15
CA GLU A 12 -25.33 39.28 -13.60
C GLU A 12 -26.27 39.40 -12.40
N GLY A 13 -25.81 40.10 -11.36
CA GLY A 13 -26.65 40.35 -10.19
C GLY A 13 -25.91 40.95 -9.00
N THR A 14 -26.69 41.53 -8.08
CA THR A 14 -26.20 42.03 -6.79
C THR A 14 -27.12 41.55 -5.68
N GLY A 15 -26.59 41.41 -4.48
CA GLY A 15 -27.35 40.90 -3.36
C GLY A 15 -26.71 41.18 -2.02
N THR A 16 -27.25 40.57 -0.96
CA THR A 16 -26.77 40.72 0.40
C THR A 16 -26.41 39.38 1.03
N LEU A 17 -25.33 39.36 1.81
CA LEU A 17 -24.88 38.21 2.61
C LEU A 17 -24.94 38.55 4.10
N ASP A 18 -25.68 37.76 4.88
CA ASP A 18 -25.74 37.91 6.34
C ASP A 18 -24.79 36.93 7.06
N VAL A 19 -23.56 37.38 7.32
CA VAL A 19 -22.50 36.57 7.91
C VAL A 19 -22.91 35.85 9.20
N LEU A 20 -23.73 36.49 10.05
CA LEU A 20 -24.12 35.93 11.34
C LEU A 20 -25.06 34.72 11.21
N ASN A 21 -25.86 34.67 10.15
CA ASN A 21 -26.91 33.67 9.99
C ASN A 21 -26.62 32.69 8.86
N ASP A 22 -25.83 33.10 7.87
CA ASP A 22 -25.75 32.45 6.57
C ASP A 22 -24.34 31.97 6.19
N VAL A 23 -23.33 32.12 7.07
CA VAL A 23 -21.94 31.73 6.77
C VAL A 23 -21.39 30.73 7.78
N VAL A 24 -21.33 31.08 9.07
CA VAL A 24 -20.81 30.20 10.13
C VAL A 24 -21.84 29.98 11.24
N PRO A 25 -21.77 28.87 12.02
CA PRO A 25 -22.68 28.61 13.14
C PRO A 25 -22.31 29.34 14.44
N PHE A 26 -21.14 30.01 14.49
CA PHE A 26 -20.65 30.75 15.66
C PHE A 26 -20.64 32.27 15.43
N PHE A 27 -20.36 33.04 16.48
CA PHE A 27 -20.18 34.48 16.39
C PHE A 27 -18.76 34.82 15.88
N PRO A 28 -18.58 35.37 14.67
CA PRO A 28 -17.28 35.54 14.01
C PRO A 28 -16.48 36.75 14.50
N GLY A 29 -16.88 37.41 15.58
CA GLY A 29 -16.23 38.64 16.05
C GLY A 29 -16.58 39.88 15.20
N ASP A 30 -15.68 40.85 15.21
CA ASP A 30 -15.82 42.12 14.47
C ASP A 30 -15.45 41.92 13.00
N VAL A 31 -16.40 41.44 12.20
CA VAL A 31 -16.22 41.22 10.75
C VAL A 31 -16.32 42.54 9.97
N SER A 32 -15.39 42.75 9.05
CA SER A 32 -15.36 43.93 8.16
C SER A 32 -15.05 43.52 6.71
N MET A 33 -14.95 44.50 5.80
CA MET A 33 -14.54 44.23 4.41
C MET A 33 -13.18 43.52 4.34
N GLN A 34 -12.26 43.83 5.27
CA GLN A 34 -10.95 43.20 5.33
C GLN A 34 -11.02 41.69 5.58
N SER A 35 -12.08 41.22 6.25
CA SER A 35 -12.30 39.78 6.47
C SER A 35 -12.52 39.01 5.16
N PHE A 36 -12.86 39.72 4.07
CA PHE A 36 -13.11 39.18 2.74
C PHE A 36 -12.14 39.73 1.69
N GLU A 37 -10.94 40.17 2.10
CA GLU A 37 -9.91 40.69 1.19
C GLU A 37 -8.62 39.91 1.34
N TYR A 38 -7.95 39.59 0.24
CA TYR A 38 -6.57 39.10 0.25
C TYR A 38 -5.67 40.12 -0.44
N GLN A 39 -4.63 40.56 0.28
CA GLN A 39 -3.71 41.61 -0.18
C GLN A 39 -4.42 42.92 -0.63
N GLY A 40 -5.55 43.25 0.00
CA GLY A 40 -6.35 44.45 -0.31
C GLY A 40 -7.23 44.32 -1.56
N VAL A 41 -7.41 43.10 -2.08
CA VAL A 41 -8.31 42.78 -3.20
C VAL A 41 -9.45 41.88 -2.69
N PRO A 42 -10.72 42.11 -3.08
CA PRO A 42 -11.83 41.27 -2.64
C PRO A 42 -11.68 39.80 -3.06
N LEU A 43 -12.04 38.88 -2.16
CA LEU A 43 -12.07 37.45 -2.43
C LEU A 43 -13.16 37.05 -3.42
N LEU A 44 -12.88 36.04 -4.24
CA LEU A 44 -13.87 35.30 -5.01
C LEU A 44 -14.43 34.16 -4.14
N LEU A 45 -15.73 34.21 -3.87
CA LEU A 45 -16.40 33.28 -2.96
C LEU A 45 -17.54 32.60 -3.69
N ARG A 46 -17.61 31.27 -3.56
CA ARG A 46 -18.79 30.51 -4.00
C ARG A 46 -19.89 30.67 -2.95
N ALA A 47 -21.10 30.92 -3.43
CA ALA A 47 -22.27 31.09 -2.59
C ALA A 47 -23.52 30.62 -3.33
N TYR A 48 -24.54 30.18 -2.60
CA TYR A 48 -25.84 29.86 -3.19
C TYR A 48 -26.86 30.96 -2.92
N VAL A 49 -27.85 31.07 -3.81
CA VAL A 49 -28.96 32.01 -3.65
C VAL A 49 -29.98 31.40 -2.68
N LYS A 50 -30.04 31.94 -1.47
CA LYS A 50 -31.01 31.57 -0.44
C LYS A 50 -32.41 32.08 -0.77
N ASN A 51 -32.51 33.27 -1.35
CA ASN A 51 -33.79 33.90 -1.70
C ASN A 51 -33.60 34.98 -2.76
N VAL A 52 -34.68 35.31 -3.47
CA VAL A 52 -34.73 36.43 -4.42
C VAL A 52 -35.74 37.45 -3.92
N LYS A 53 -35.28 38.67 -3.62
CA LYS A 53 -36.15 39.75 -3.15
C LYS A 53 -37.06 40.23 -4.27
N SER A 54 -38.17 40.85 -3.89
CA SER A 54 -39.16 41.39 -4.84
C SER A 54 -38.62 42.48 -5.76
N ASP A 55 -37.49 43.09 -5.41
CA ASP A 55 -36.78 44.09 -6.23
C ASP A 55 -35.76 43.48 -7.21
N GLY A 56 -35.63 42.15 -7.24
CA GLY A 56 -34.72 41.41 -8.11
C GLY A 56 -33.31 41.22 -7.55
N THR A 57 -33.01 41.69 -6.33
CA THR A 57 -31.73 41.45 -5.67
C THR A 57 -31.71 40.10 -4.94
N TYR A 58 -30.52 39.51 -4.79
CA TYR A 58 -30.35 38.19 -4.18
C TYR A 58 -30.06 38.26 -2.68
N GLU A 59 -30.48 37.24 -1.93
CA GLU A 59 -29.95 36.94 -0.60
C GLU A 59 -29.06 35.70 -0.74
N PHE A 60 -27.78 35.84 -0.38
CA PHE A 60 -26.80 34.78 -0.51
C PHE A 60 -26.56 34.07 0.83
N ALA A 61 -26.20 32.80 0.75
CA ALA A 61 -25.73 32.01 1.87
C ALA A 61 -24.59 31.08 1.45
N MET A 62 -23.75 30.73 2.42
CA MET A 62 -22.55 29.90 2.24
C MET A 62 -22.43 28.80 3.30
N ARG A 63 -23.29 28.77 4.34
CA ARG A 63 -23.16 27.85 5.48
C ARG A 63 -22.96 26.39 5.07
N ASP A 64 -23.81 25.85 4.21
CA ASP A 64 -23.70 24.45 3.79
C ASP A 64 -22.40 24.18 3.03
N MET A 65 -21.98 25.13 2.18
CA MET A 65 -20.73 25.04 1.42
C MET A 65 -19.47 25.18 2.30
N ILE A 66 -19.56 25.98 3.37
CA ILE A 66 -18.49 26.09 4.38
C ILE A 66 -18.40 24.79 5.17
N SER A 67 -19.53 24.20 5.58
CA SER A 67 -19.54 22.90 6.26
C SER A 67 -18.92 21.80 5.37
N GLU A 68 -19.25 21.78 4.08
CA GLU A 68 -18.64 20.85 3.11
C GLU A 68 -17.12 21.08 2.99
N TYR A 69 -16.68 22.34 2.90
CA TYR A 69 -15.26 22.69 2.86
C TYR A 69 -14.50 22.26 4.13
N GLU A 70 -15.06 22.51 5.31
CA GLU A 70 -14.44 22.08 6.58
C GLU A 70 -14.29 20.54 6.63
N ASP A 71 -15.26 19.80 6.08
CA ASP A 71 -15.19 18.34 6.01
C ASP A 71 -14.16 17.85 4.97
N ASP A 72 -14.08 18.51 3.80
CA ASP A 72 -13.07 18.21 2.79
C ASP A 72 -11.65 18.44 3.33
N VAL A 73 -11.42 19.54 4.06
CA VAL A 73 -10.13 19.81 4.73
C VAL A 73 -9.87 18.74 5.79
N ARG A 74 -10.88 18.32 6.55
CA ARG A 74 -10.73 17.22 7.51
C ARG A 74 -10.28 15.93 6.83
N VAL A 75 -10.87 15.57 5.70
CA VAL A 75 -10.56 14.31 5.00
C VAL A 75 -9.19 14.36 4.32
N ASN A 76 -8.87 15.48 3.68
CA ASN A 76 -7.71 15.56 2.78
C ASN A 76 -6.45 16.13 3.45
N ASP A 77 -6.60 17.03 4.43
CA ASP A 77 -5.50 17.82 4.98
C ASP A 77 -5.24 17.55 6.49
N LEU A 78 -6.22 17.02 7.23
CA LEU A 78 -6.06 16.68 8.64
C LEU A 78 -5.78 15.18 8.84
N PHE A 79 -4.51 14.84 9.11
CA PHE A 79 -4.07 13.49 9.45
C PHE A 79 -4.41 13.10 10.90
N TYR A 80 -4.31 11.80 11.24
CA TYR A 80 -4.61 11.27 12.58
C TYR A 80 -3.84 11.97 13.72
N ASN A 81 -2.64 12.48 13.45
CA ASN A 81 -1.81 13.22 14.42
C ASN A 81 -1.98 14.75 14.35
N SER A 82 -2.82 15.26 13.46
CA SER A 82 -3.11 16.69 13.35
C SER A 82 -3.80 17.20 14.60
N ARG A 83 -3.45 18.43 14.97
CA ARG A 83 -3.98 19.11 16.15
C ARG A 83 -4.52 20.46 15.75
N LEU A 84 -5.70 20.79 16.25
CA LEU A 84 -6.25 22.12 16.11
C LEU A 84 -6.11 22.85 17.44
N THR A 85 -5.69 24.11 17.38
CA THR A 85 -5.77 24.98 18.55
C THR A 85 -7.14 25.66 18.51
N CYS A 86 -7.91 25.59 19.60
CA CYS A 86 -9.29 26.05 19.63
C CYS A 86 -9.57 26.95 20.83
N LEU A 87 -10.40 27.98 20.60
CA LEU A 87 -10.98 28.83 21.64
C LEU A 87 -12.36 28.29 22.05
N VAL A 88 -12.49 27.90 23.32
CA VAL A 88 -13.70 27.27 23.87
C VAL A 88 -14.80 28.31 24.18
N PHE A 89 -16.03 28.05 23.78
CA PHE A 89 -17.22 28.88 24.05
C PHE A 89 -18.03 28.39 25.25
N SER A 90 -19.21 28.98 25.45
CA SER A 90 -20.10 28.60 26.55
C SER A 90 -20.66 27.20 26.32
N GLN A 91 -20.62 26.35 27.35
CA GLN A 91 -21.28 25.05 27.34
C GLN A 91 -22.77 25.20 27.02
N VAL A 92 -23.27 24.34 26.14
CA VAL A 92 -24.69 24.21 25.84
C VAL A 92 -25.30 23.18 26.79
N PRO A 93 -26.32 23.53 27.61
CA PRO A 93 -26.94 22.59 28.54
C PRO A 93 -27.47 21.34 27.83
N GLY A 94 -27.09 20.16 28.34
CA GLY A 94 -27.54 18.87 27.80
C GLY A 94 -26.64 18.25 26.73
N LEU A 95 -25.59 18.94 26.27
CA LEU A 95 -24.59 18.37 25.35
C LEU A 95 -23.36 17.87 26.11
N ALA A 96 -22.80 16.75 25.65
CA ALA A 96 -21.59 16.12 26.20
C ALA A 96 -20.27 16.73 25.65
N ARG A 97 -20.38 17.77 24.81
CA ARG A 97 -19.27 18.45 24.13
C ARG A 97 -19.48 19.97 24.21
N VAL A 98 -18.40 20.74 24.14
CA VAL A 98 -18.44 22.22 24.21
C VAL A 98 -18.07 22.81 22.84
N PRO A 99 -18.85 23.76 22.29
CA PRO A 99 -18.48 24.44 21.05
C PRO A 99 -17.20 25.26 21.22
N ALA A 100 -16.40 25.30 20.17
CA ALA A 100 -15.12 25.99 20.06
C ALA A 100 -14.89 26.43 18.61
N VAL A 101 -13.93 27.35 18.39
CA VAL A 101 -13.49 27.76 17.06
C VAL A 101 -11.99 27.57 16.96
N SER A 102 -11.49 26.98 15.88
CA SER A 102 -10.05 26.78 15.66
C SER A 102 -9.35 28.05 15.16
N SER A 103 -8.02 28.08 15.18
CA SER A 103 -7.20 29.18 14.63
C SER A 103 -7.36 29.37 13.12
N GLU A 104 -7.77 28.31 12.44
CA GLU A 104 -8.12 28.26 11.02
C GLU A 104 -9.56 28.73 10.78
N GLY A 105 -10.32 28.98 11.84
CA GLY A 105 -11.71 29.43 11.81
C GLY A 105 -12.75 28.32 11.74
N PHE A 106 -12.36 27.05 11.86
CA PHE A 106 -13.28 25.92 11.80
C PHE A 106 -14.20 25.84 13.01
N SER A 107 -15.42 25.37 12.76
CA SER A 107 -16.42 25.15 13.80
C SER A 107 -16.16 23.82 14.48
N VAL A 108 -15.62 23.83 15.70
CA VAL A 108 -15.23 22.59 16.41
C VAL A 108 -16.10 22.37 17.65
N SER A 109 -16.54 21.15 17.88
CA SER A 109 -17.14 20.69 19.12
C SER A 109 -16.11 19.86 19.87
N VAL A 110 -15.84 20.16 21.14
CA VAL A 110 -14.74 19.57 21.92
C VAL A 110 -15.29 18.62 22.97
N ALA A 111 -14.86 17.36 22.93
CA ALA A 111 -15.11 16.38 23.99
C ALA A 111 -14.06 16.50 25.12
N PRO A 112 -14.45 16.32 26.39
CA PRO A 112 -13.48 16.22 27.48
C PRO A 112 -12.63 14.94 27.35
N ALA A 113 -11.39 14.99 27.81
CA ALA A 113 -10.52 13.82 27.89
C ALA A 113 -10.97 12.84 29.00
N PRO A 114 -10.51 11.57 28.98
CA PRO A 114 -10.77 10.63 30.06
C PRO A 114 -10.37 11.18 31.44
N GLY A 115 -11.32 11.23 32.37
CA GLY A 115 -11.12 11.79 33.71
C GLY A 115 -11.43 13.29 33.82
N MET A 116 -11.77 13.96 32.72
CA MET A 116 -12.34 15.30 32.70
C MET A 116 -13.85 15.26 32.48
N THR A 117 -14.51 16.32 32.91
CA THR A 117 -15.92 16.59 32.67
C THR A 117 -16.09 17.77 31.74
N VAL A 118 -17.28 17.92 31.15
CA VAL A 118 -17.61 19.06 30.30
C VAL A 118 -17.51 20.39 31.06
N GLU A 119 -17.69 20.37 32.39
CA GLU A 119 -17.56 21.55 33.26
C GLU A 119 -16.11 22.07 33.36
N ASP A 120 -15.13 21.21 33.07
CA ASP A 120 -13.71 21.58 33.08
C ASP A 120 -13.33 22.40 31.84
N LEU A 121 -14.10 22.31 30.75
CA LEU A 121 -13.93 23.08 29.51
C LEU A 121 -14.64 24.43 29.63
N ARG A 122 -13.99 25.40 30.27
CA ARG A 122 -14.55 26.73 30.55
C ARG A 122 -14.48 27.64 29.33
N ARG A 123 -15.51 28.47 29.17
CA ARG A 123 -15.52 29.57 28.19
C ARG A 123 -14.26 30.42 28.28
N GLY A 124 -13.61 30.65 27.13
CA GLY A 124 -12.41 31.45 27.00
C GLY A 124 -11.11 30.67 27.22
N MET A 125 -11.17 29.37 27.49
CA MET A 125 -9.99 28.51 27.47
C MET A 125 -9.49 28.33 26.05
N VAL A 126 -8.17 28.37 25.89
CA VAL A 126 -7.50 27.99 24.65
C VAL A 126 -6.92 26.60 24.86
N VAL A 127 -7.32 25.68 23.99
CA VAL A 127 -7.02 24.25 24.12
C VAL A 127 -6.48 23.72 22.80
N GLU A 128 -5.61 22.73 22.86
CA GLU A 128 -5.33 21.88 21.70
C GLU A 128 -6.29 20.69 21.72
N VAL A 129 -6.80 20.34 20.55
CA VAL A 129 -7.65 19.17 20.33
C VAL A 129 -7.04 18.26 19.27
N ASP A 130 -7.25 16.97 19.44
CA ASP A 130 -6.87 15.92 18.50
C ASP A 130 -8.08 15.05 18.11
N ASN A 131 -7.86 14.00 17.33
CA ASN A 131 -8.90 13.08 16.88
C ASN A 131 -10.06 13.80 16.18
N ILE A 132 -9.73 14.60 15.15
CA ILE A 132 -10.72 15.38 14.41
C ILE A 132 -11.56 14.44 13.53
N THR A 133 -12.84 14.30 13.84
CA THR A 133 -13.78 13.49 13.08
C THR A 133 -14.93 14.33 12.53
N GLU A 134 -15.67 13.76 11.59
CA GLU A 134 -16.97 14.30 11.19
C GLU A 134 -17.84 14.46 12.44
N GLY A 135 -18.54 15.59 12.53
CA GLY A 135 -19.47 15.87 13.61
C GLY A 135 -20.87 16.18 13.09
N SER A 136 -21.71 16.75 13.94
CA SER A 136 -23.09 17.07 13.59
C SER A 136 -23.38 18.55 13.80
N SER A 137 -24.40 19.04 13.10
CA SER A 137 -24.89 20.43 13.23
C SER A 137 -23.86 21.50 12.84
N ASP A 138 -23.14 21.30 11.73
CA ASP A 138 -22.09 22.21 11.21
C ASP A 138 -20.84 22.32 12.09
N TYR A 139 -20.54 21.30 12.91
CA TYR A 139 -19.33 21.25 13.72
C TYR A 139 -18.51 19.99 13.46
N LEU A 140 -17.20 20.15 13.32
CA LEU A 140 -16.22 19.06 13.44
C LEU A 140 -16.11 18.59 14.88
N TYR A 141 -15.76 17.33 15.10
CA TYR A 141 -15.59 16.76 16.43
C TYR A 141 -14.12 16.63 16.78
N GLY A 142 -13.67 17.32 17.83
CA GLY A 142 -12.33 17.13 18.41
C GLY A 142 -12.39 16.60 19.85
N THR A 143 -11.28 16.05 20.34
CA THR A 143 -11.09 15.63 21.72
C THR A 143 -10.03 16.49 22.39
N PHE A 144 -10.29 16.95 23.62
CA PHE A 144 -9.33 17.74 24.38
C PHE A 144 -8.01 16.99 24.57
N LEU A 145 -6.89 17.64 24.23
CA LEU A 145 -5.54 17.12 24.43
C LEU A 145 -4.83 17.84 25.59
N ARG A 146 -4.74 19.18 25.52
CA ARG A 146 -4.09 20.00 26.55
C ARG A 146 -4.56 21.45 26.51
N GLU A 147 -4.31 22.20 27.59
CA GLU A 147 -4.41 23.65 27.56
C GLU A 147 -3.23 24.27 26.77
N SER A 148 -3.50 25.36 26.05
CA SER A 148 -2.53 26.13 25.26
C SER A 148 -2.73 27.64 25.47
N PRO A 149 -2.57 28.16 26.70
CA PRO A 149 -2.80 29.57 27.02
C PRO A 149 -1.81 30.52 26.34
N GLU A 150 -0.69 30.01 25.82
CA GLU A 150 0.30 30.74 25.03
C GLU A 150 -0.23 31.21 23.66
N SER A 151 -1.26 30.55 23.15
CA SER A 151 -1.81 30.80 21.81
C SER A 151 -2.74 32.01 21.82
N ARG A 152 -2.58 32.91 20.85
CA ARG A 152 -3.42 34.10 20.70
C ARG A 152 -4.57 33.80 19.75
N PHE A 153 -5.76 34.23 20.14
CA PHE A 153 -6.98 34.09 19.34
C PHE A 153 -7.62 35.45 19.09
N SER A 154 -8.11 35.63 17.87
CA SER A 154 -8.94 36.76 17.47
C SER A 154 -10.01 36.21 16.55
N LEU A 155 -11.26 36.14 17.01
CA LEU A 155 -12.34 35.53 16.22
C LEU A 155 -12.51 36.16 14.83
N ALA A 156 -12.21 37.46 14.71
CA ALA A 156 -12.23 38.14 13.42
C ALA A 156 -11.08 37.72 12.49
N GLU A 157 -9.92 37.37 13.04
CA GLU A 157 -8.76 36.83 12.32
C GLU A 157 -8.98 35.36 11.97
N ASP A 158 -9.50 34.56 12.91
CA ASP A 158 -9.84 33.15 12.68
C ASP A 158 -10.91 33.04 11.57
N PHE A 159 -11.96 33.88 11.62
CA PHE A 159 -12.96 33.97 10.55
C PHE A 159 -12.36 34.43 9.22
N HIS A 160 -11.41 35.36 9.23
CA HIS A 160 -10.72 35.78 8.01
C HIS A 160 -9.90 34.63 7.40
N ASN A 161 -9.19 33.86 8.22
CA ASN A 161 -8.45 32.67 7.78
C ASN A 161 -9.37 31.63 7.13
N LEU A 162 -10.55 31.40 7.70
CA LEU A 162 -11.56 30.52 7.10
C LEU A 162 -11.96 31.00 5.70
N MET A 163 -12.23 32.31 5.54
CA MET A 163 -12.61 32.86 4.24
C MET A 163 -11.47 32.78 3.21
N LEU A 164 -10.21 32.98 3.62
CA LEU A 164 -9.04 32.80 2.76
C LEU A 164 -8.89 31.34 2.28
N GLY A 165 -9.04 30.39 3.21
CA GLY A 165 -8.99 28.97 2.93
C GLY A 165 -10.09 28.55 1.97
N TYR A 166 -11.34 28.95 2.25
CA TYR A 166 -12.50 28.63 1.43
C TYR A 166 -12.41 29.23 0.01
N ALA A 167 -11.91 30.46 -0.12
CA ALA A 167 -11.68 31.10 -1.42
C ALA A 167 -10.48 30.51 -2.17
N ASN A 168 -9.70 29.62 -1.55
CA ASN A 168 -8.39 29.17 -2.06
C ASN A 168 -7.48 30.34 -2.47
N HIS A 169 -7.56 31.46 -1.74
CA HIS A 169 -6.88 32.72 -2.06
C HIS A 169 -7.21 33.34 -3.43
N GLU A 170 -8.29 32.90 -4.10
CA GLU A 170 -8.75 33.51 -5.34
C GLU A 170 -9.34 34.90 -5.07
N VAL A 171 -8.95 35.87 -5.89
CA VAL A 171 -9.34 37.28 -5.74
C VAL A 171 -9.96 37.81 -7.03
N TYR A 172 -10.93 38.70 -6.87
CA TYR A 172 -11.56 39.37 -8.01
C TYR A 172 -10.70 40.56 -8.45
N ASN A 173 -9.93 40.39 -9.53
CA ASN A 173 -9.11 41.45 -10.11
C ASN A 173 -9.47 41.75 -11.59
N PRO A 174 -10.49 42.59 -11.84
CA PRO A 174 -10.96 42.88 -13.20
C PRO A 174 -9.97 43.69 -14.05
N LYS A 175 -8.84 44.17 -13.48
CA LYS A 175 -7.76 44.83 -14.24
C LYS A 175 -6.72 43.84 -14.75
N ALA A 176 -6.40 42.78 -13.99
CA ALA A 176 -5.42 41.77 -14.39
C ALA A 176 -5.94 40.86 -15.53
N GLU A 177 -7.19 40.42 -15.46
CA GLU A 177 -7.81 39.59 -16.52
C GLU A 177 -7.84 40.28 -17.89
N LYS A 178 -7.95 41.62 -17.90
CA LYS A 178 -7.95 42.42 -19.13
C LYS A 178 -6.57 42.58 -19.74
N ASP A 179 -5.51 42.57 -18.92
CA ASP A 179 -4.13 42.69 -19.37
C ASP A 179 -3.57 41.32 -19.80
N GLU A 180 -3.93 40.21 -19.12
CA GLU A 180 -3.49 38.85 -19.50
C GLU A 180 -4.05 38.38 -20.85
N LEU A 181 -5.32 38.70 -21.17
CA LEU A 181 -5.92 38.36 -22.45
C LEU A 181 -5.38 39.23 -23.60
N ALA A 182 -4.86 40.42 -23.30
CA ALA A 182 -4.26 41.32 -24.28
C ALA A 182 -2.79 40.96 -24.58
N ASP A 183 -2.09 40.33 -23.62
CA ASP A 183 -0.70 39.87 -23.74
C ASP A 183 -0.56 38.42 -24.24
N ALA A 184 -1.68 37.69 -24.43
CA ALA A 184 -1.68 36.39 -25.08
C ALA A 184 -1.29 36.52 -26.57
N MET A 185 -0.02 36.25 -26.89
CA MET A 185 0.43 36.16 -28.28
C MET A 185 -0.23 34.96 -28.98
N ASP A 186 -0.92 35.21 -30.10
CA ASP A 186 -1.35 34.16 -31.02
C ASP A 186 -0.14 33.32 -31.44
N MET A 187 -0.18 32.02 -31.14
CA MET A 187 0.87 31.09 -31.54
C MET A 187 0.71 30.75 -33.03
N ASP A 188 1.72 31.09 -33.84
CA ASP A 188 1.69 30.77 -35.27
C ASP A 188 1.53 29.24 -35.48
N SER A 189 0.70 28.88 -36.46
CA SER A 189 0.54 27.53 -36.99
C SER A 189 1.85 26.77 -37.22
N VAL A 190 2.94 27.47 -37.57
CA VAL A 190 4.27 26.87 -37.72
C VAL A 190 4.82 26.38 -36.38
N TYR A 191 4.69 27.14 -35.30
CA TYR A 191 5.13 26.69 -33.97
C TYR A 191 4.25 25.58 -33.42
N VAL A 192 2.94 25.66 -33.65
CA VAL A 192 2.02 24.57 -33.31
C VAL A 192 2.41 23.29 -34.06
N SER A 193 2.83 23.41 -35.32
CA SER A 193 3.34 22.28 -36.12
C SER A 193 4.59 21.62 -35.52
N GLU A 194 5.55 22.41 -35.07
CA GLU A 194 6.77 21.90 -34.44
C GLU A 194 6.46 21.23 -33.09
N LEU A 195 5.56 21.82 -32.30
CA LEU A 195 5.08 21.21 -31.05
C LEU A 195 4.40 19.87 -31.31
N MET A 196 3.55 19.79 -32.33
CA MET A 196 2.94 18.53 -32.74
C MET A 196 4.01 17.49 -33.11
N GLY A 197 5.09 17.89 -33.80
CA GLY A 197 6.22 17.00 -34.12
C GLY A 197 6.94 16.47 -32.88
N ILE A 198 7.12 17.30 -31.84
CA ILE A 198 7.74 16.89 -30.57
C ILE A 198 6.84 15.89 -29.83
N ILE A 199 5.54 16.20 -29.73
CA ILE A 199 4.57 15.35 -29.04
C ILE A 199 4.40 14.02 -29.79
N ASP A 200 4.41 14.06 -31.12
CA ASP A 200 4.35 12.88 -31.96
C ASP A 200 5.59 11.97 -31.78
N ALA A 201 6.79 12.57 -31.71
CA ALA A 201 8.01 11.83 -31.39
C ALA A 201 7.96 11.21 -29.98
N LYS A 202 7.39 11.94 -29.01
CA LYS A 202 7.17 11.41 -27.65
C LYS A 202 6.18 10.25 -27.66
N ALA A 203 5.11 10.33 -28.45
CA ALA A 203 4.15 9.23 -28.61
C ALA A 203 4.81 7.98 -29.20
N THR A 204 5.72 8.12 -30.18
CA THR A 204 6.48 6.99 -30.76
C THR A 204 7.40 6.29 -29.75
N LEU A 205 7.89 7.04 -28.76
CA LEU A 205 8.81 6.52 -27.73
C LEU A 205 8.07 6.01 -26.47
N GLU A 206 6.76 6.21 -26.39
CA GLU A 206 5.97 5.84 -25.22
C GLU A 206 5.67 4.33 -25.23
N GLU A 207 5.87 3.67 -24.09
CA GLU A 207 5.64 2.22 -23.96
C GLU A 207 4.19 1.89 -23.60
N ASP A 208 3.48 2.83 -23.00
CA ASP A 208 2.07 2.73 -22.64
C ASP A 208 1.17 3.16 -23.81
N ASN A 209 0.45 2.19 -24.39
CA ASN A 209 -0.46 2.41 -25.51
C ASN A 209 -1.55 3.45 -25.22
N ILE A 210 -2.02 3.57 -23.97
CA ILE A 210 -3.05 4.54 -23.59
C ILE A 210 -2.45 5.95 -23.61
N LYS A 211 -1.25 6.13 -23.05
CA LYS A 211 -0.55 7.42 -23.10
C LYS A 211 -0.18 7.81 -24.53
N ALA A 212 0.31 6.86 -25.32
CA ALA A 212 0.58 7.07 -26.75
C ALA A 212 -0.70 7.53 -27.49
N TYR A 213 -1.83 6.87 -27.25
CA TYR A 213 -3.13 7.24 -27.81
C TYR A 213 -3.55 8.67 -27.43
N ASN A 214 -3.35 9.07 -26.18
CA ASN A 214 -3.65 10.42 -25.71
C ASN A 214 -2.77 11.48 -26.35
N TYR A 215 -1.46 11.24 -26.48
CA TYR A 215 -0.55 12.17 -27.17
C TYR A 215 -0.93 12.36 -28.64
N LEU A 216 -1.28 11.28 -29.34
CA LEU A 216 -1.72 11.33 -30.74
C LEU A 216 -3.05 12.07 -30.89
N ASN A 217 -4.00 11.85 -29.99
CA ASN A 217 -5.26 12.61 -29.97
C ASN A 217 -5.04 14.10 -29.70
N PHE A 218 -4.07 14.45 -28.85
CA PHE A 218 -3.71 15.85 -28.64
C PHE A 218 -3.13 16.48 -29.92
N CYS A 219 -2.23 15.80 -30.62
CA CYS A 219 -1.75 16.24 -31.94
C CYS A 219 -2.89 16.37 -32.96
N ARG A 220 -3.85 15.45 -32.95
CA ARG A 220 -5.04 15.51 -33.81
C ARG A 220 -5.91 16.73 -33.52
N LEU A 221 -6.13 17.06 -32.24
CA LEU A 221 -6.86 18.27 -31.84
C LEU A 221 -6.13 19.53 -32.32
N LEU A 222 -4.82 19.60 -32.12
CA LEU A 222 -4.01 20.72 -32.63
C LEU A 222 -4.08 20.81 -34.17
N ALA A 223 -4.08 19.68 -34.88
CA ALA A 223 -4.25 19.64 -36.33
C ALA A 223 -5.60 20.22 -36.78
N ILE A 224 -6.68 19.93 -36.04
CA ILE A 224 -8.01 20.50 -36.29
C ILE A 224 -8.02 22.00 -36.00
N MET A 225 -7.37 22.45 -34.92
CA MET A 225 -7.30 23.87 -34.56
C MET A 225 -6.56 24.71 -35.60
N ILE A 226 -5.54 24.15 -36.26
CA ILE A 226 -4.83 24.82 -37.37
C ILE A 226 -5.43 24.53 -38.76
N ASP A 227 -6.61 23.90 -38.83
CA ASP A 227 -7.32 23.51 -40.07
C ASP A 227 -6.49 22.66 -41.06
N SER A 228 -5.61 21.80 -40.53
CA SER A 228 -4.69 20.97 -41.32
C SER A 228 -5.27 19.57 -41.59
N LYS A 229 -6.13 19.44 -42.60
CA LYS A 229 -6.78 18.17 -42.99
C LYS A 229 -5.81 17.01 -43.24
N GLU A 230 -4.67 17.26 -43.87
CA GLU A 230 -3.65 16.24 -44.15
C GLU A 230 -3.14 15.60 -42.84
N ARG A 231 -2.85 16.43 -41.83
CA ARG A 231 -2.39 15.95 -40.52
C ARG A 231 -3.50 15.32 -39.70
N THR A 232 -4.72 15.84 -39.77
CA THR A 232 -5.88 15.19 -39.14
C THR A 232 -6.01 13.76 -39.65
N ASN A 233 -5.98 13.56 -40.97
CA ASN A 233 -6.03 12.22 -41.57
C ASN A 233 -4.84 11.35 -41.16
N TYR A 234 -3.62 11.90 -41.13
CA TYR A 234 -2.44 11.18 -40.66
C TYR A 234 -2.60 10.64 -39.23
N TYR A 235 -3.06 11.47 -38.29
CA TYR A 235 -3.28 11.06 -36.91
C TYR A 235 -4.50 10.13 -36.76
N ASP A 236 -5.56 10.30 -37.54
CA ASP A 236 -6.70 9.37 -37.59
C ASP A 236 -6.24 7.95 -37.99
N SER A 237 -5.42 7.83 -39.04
CA SER A 237 -4.87 6.53 -39.46
C SER A 237 -3.97 5.95 -38.37
N ARG A 238 -3.12 6.76 -37.74
CA ARG A 238 -2.20 6.30 -36.69
C ARG A 238 -2.93 5.82 -35.43
N LEU A 239 -4.00 6.52 -35.02
CA LEU A 239 -4.89 6.10 -33.94
C LEU A 239 -5.58 4.78 -34.29
N THR A 240 -6.08 4.64 -35.52
CA THR A 240 -6.73 3.40 -36.00
C THR A 240 -5.77 2.20 -35.96
N LEU A 241 -4.52 2.38 -36.39
CA LEU A 241 -3.50 1.33 -36.33
C LEU A 241 -3.17 0.95 -34.88
N LEU A 242 -3.06 1.93 -33.99
CA LEU A 242 -2.80 1.72 -32.56
C LEU A 242 -3.97 0.98 -31.87
N GLU A 243 -5.22 1.31 -32.22
CA GLU A 243 -6.42 0.60 -31.74
C GLU A 243 -6.41 -0.86 -32.18
N LEU A 244 -6.12 -1.16 -33.45
CA LEU A 244 -6.02 -2.53 -33.95
C LEU A 244 -4.88 -3.32 -33.28
N LEU A 245 -3.76 -2.66 -33.00
CA LEU A 245 -2.64 -3.26 -32.28
C LEU A 245 -3.01 -3.54 -30.81
N ASN A 246 -3.78 -2.66 -30.19
CA ASN A 246 -4.30 -2.85 -28.84
C ASN A 246 -5.36 -3.96 -28.77
N ASP A 247 -6.25 -4.06 -29.77
CA ASP A 247 -7.20 -5.16 -29.91
C ASP A 247 -6.45 -6.50 -29.98
N PHE A 248 -5.34 -6.56 -30.74
CA PHE A 248 -4.47 -7.72 -30.78
C PHE A 248 -3.89 -8.07 -29.41
N ALA A 249 -3.38 -7.07 -28.68
CA ALA A 249 -2.81 -7.27 -27.35
C ALA A 249 -3.83 -7.83 -26.33
N ALA A 250 -5.11 -7.50 -26.49
CA ALA A 250 -6.19 -7.95 -25.61
C ALA A 250 -6.80 -9.30 -26.02
N LEU A 251 -6.94 -9.56 -27.32
CA LEU A 251 -7.76 -10.66 -27.85
C LEU A 251 -6.96 -11.76 -28.56
N ASP A 252 -5.65 -11.58 -28.74
CA ASP A 252 -4.78 -12.42 -29.59
C ASP A 252 -5.27 -12.57 -31.04
N LYS A 253 -6.13 -11.64 -31.47
CA LYS A 253 -6.75 -11.61 -32.78
C LYS A 253 -6.91 -10.18 -33.25
N VAL A 254 -6.82 -10.00 -34.57
CA VAL A 254 -7.02 -8.70 -35.21
C VAL A 254 -8.22 -8.80 -36.14
N ASP A 255 -8.95 -7.70 -36.28
CA ASP A 255 -10.03 -7.59 -37.26
C ASP A 255 -9.45 -7.49 -38.68
N THR A 256 -9.33 -8.64 -39.34
CA THR A 256 -8.78 -8.73 -40.69
C THR A 256 -9.60 -7.95 -41.71
N LYS A 257 -10.92 -7.77 -41.51
CA LYS A 257 -11.75 -6.99 -42.42
C LYS A 257 -11.41 -5.50 -42.36
N LYS A 258 -11.10 -4.98 -41.17
CA LYS A 258 -10.61 -3.60 -41.02
C LYS A 258 -9.25 -3.42 -41.67
N ILE A 259 -8.34 -4.39 -41.50
CA ILE A 259 -7.03 -4.36 -42.16
C ILE A 259 -7.18 -4.32 -43.68
N ASP A 260 -8.04 -5.19 -44.25
CA ASP A 260 -8.29 -5.24 -45.69
C ASP A 260 -8.91 -3.94 -46.20
N LEU A 261 -9.86 -3.37 -45.46
CA LEU A 261 -10.48 -2.09 -45.80
C LEU A 261 -9.43 -0.96 -45.84
N ILE A 262 -8.57 -0.86 -44.83
CA ILE A 262 -7.47 0.12 -44.77
C ILE A 262 -6.52 -0.07 -45.97
N ALA A 263 -6.22 -1.31 -46.34
CA ALA A 263 -5.39 -1.62 -47.51
C ALA A 263 -5.97 -1.06 -48.82
N GLU A 264 -7.30 -1.09 -48.95
CA GLU A 264 -8.02 -0.63 -50.14
C GLU A 264 -8.26 0.88 -50.16
N THR A 265 -8.50 1.51 -49.00
CA THR A 265 -8.91 2.93 -48.91
C THR A 265 -7.76 3.91 -48.71
N GLU A 266 -6.63 3.49 -48.14
CA GLU A 266 -5.55 4.39 -47.69
C GLU A 266 -4.19 4.17 -48.39
N LEU A 267 -4.19 3.53 -49.56
CA LEU A 267 -2.99 3.20 -50.33
C LEU A 267 -2.00 4.37 -50.53
N GLU A 268 -2.50 5.55 -50.91
CA GLU A 268 -1.64 6.74 -51.12
C GLU A 268 -1.01 7.27 -49.81
N LEU A 269 -1.64 7.04 -48.67
CA LEU A 269 -1.17 7.49 -47.36
C LEU A 269 0.07 6.70 -46.91
N PHE A 270 0.04 5.37 -47.09
CA PHE A 270 1.15 4.48 -46.76
C PHE A 270 2.32 4.58 -47.75
N GLU A 271 2.06 4.96 -49.01
CA GLU A 271 3.16 5.24 -49.96
C GLU A 271 3.99 6.46 -49.56
N ARG A 272 3.35 7.47 -48.97
CA ARG A 272 4.00 8.72 -48.57
C ARG A 272 4.60 8.68 -47.16
N ASN A 273 4.16 7.75 -46.31
CA ASN A 273 4.60 7.67 -44.92
C ASN A 273 5.20 6.30 -44.56
N ALA A 274 6.53 6.25 -44.45
CA ALA A 274 7.26 5.02 -44.18
C ALA A 274 6.93 4.38 -42.81
N ILE A 275 6.62 5.20 -41.79
CA ILE A 275 6.28 4.71 -40.44
C ILE A 275 4.92 4.03 -40.48
N LEU A 276 3.90 4.70 -41.04
CA LEU A 276 2.57 4.08 -41.17
C LEU A 276 2.61 2.83 -42.03
N ARG A 277 3.43 2.82 -43.09
CA ARG A 277 3.63 1.61 -43.91
C ARG A 277 4.23 0.47 -43.09
N HIS A 278 5.22 0.77 -42.23
CA HIS A 278 5.80 -0.22 -41.34
C HIS A 278 4.75 -0.79 -40.37
N ASP A 279 4.06 0.07 -39.63
CA ASP A 279 3.04 -0.33 -38.64
C ASP A 279 1.88 -1.10 -39.29
N PHE A 280 1.43 -0.65 -40.46
CA PHE A 280 0.41 -1.35 -41.22
C PHE A 280 0.87 -2.74 -41.69
N MET A 281 2.12 -2.87 -42.14
CA MET A 281 2.68 -4.18 -42.49
C MET A 281 2.81 -5.10 -41.28
N GLN A 282 3.11 -4.57 -40.08
CA GLN A 282 3.04 -5.37 -38.85
C GLN A 282 1.64 -5.95 -38.65
N LEU A 283 0.59 -5.12 -38.76
CA LEU A 283 -0.81 -5.55 -38.64
C LEU A 283 -1.20 -6.60 -39.69
N ARG A 284 -0.74 -6.44 -40.94
CA ARG A 284 -0.97 -7.45 -42.00
C ARG A 284 -0.35 -8.80 -41.66
N ILE A 285 0.88 -8.80 -41.15
CA ILE A 285 1.59 -10.02 -40.78
C ILE A 285 0.88 -10.73 -39.62
N ILE A 286 0.51 -10.00 -38.55
CA ILE A 286 -0.23 -10.60 -37.42
C ILE A 286 -1.66 -11.00 -37.79
N GLY A 287 -2.28 -10.34 -38.77
CA GLY A 287 -3.58 -10.72 -39.32
C GLY A 287 -3.57 -12.12 -39.96
N CYS A 288 -2.38 -12.67 -40.27
CA CYS A 288 -2.22 -14.04 -40.75
C CYS A 288 -2.12 -15.09 -39.62
N LEU A 289 -2.14 -14.70 -38.34
CA LEU A 289 -2.12 -15.64 -37.21
C LEU A 289 -3.31 -16.60 -37.28
N ASP A 290 -3.05 -17.87 -36.97
CA ASP A 290 -4.04 -18.95 -36.99
C ASP A 290 -4.72 -19.19 -38.36
N SER A 291 -4.21 -18.58 -39.44
CA SER A 291 -4.75 -18.74 -40.79
C SER A 291 -3.92 -19.70 -41.62
N ASP A 292 -4.60 -20.67 -42.23
CA ASP A 292 -4.00 -21.66 -43.12
C ASP A 292 -3.81 -21.15 -44.56
N ASN A 293 -4.30 -19.96 -44.89
CA ASN A 293 -4.36 -19.46 -46.26
C ASN A 293 -3.17 -18.57 -46.67
N HIS A 294 -2.34 -18.12 -45.72
CA HIS A 294 -1.31 -17.10 -45.95
C HIS A 294 0.14 -17.59 -45.80
N TYR A 295 0.39 -18.90 -45.86
CA TYR A 295 1.75 -19.45 -45.72
C TYR A 295 2.73 -18.90 -46.76
N GLU A 296 2.30 -18.75 -48.01
CA GLU A 296 3.14 -18.24 -49.11
C GLU A 296 3.50 -16.76 -48.91
N GLU A 297 2.53 -15.94 -48.51
CA GLU A 297 2.74 -14.51 -48.21
C GLU A 297 3.71 -14.31 -47.04
N LEU A 298 3.49 -15.04 -45.94
CA LEU A 298 4.37 -15.02 -44.77
C LEU A 298 5.80 -15.49 -45.11
N TYR A 299 5.94 -16.52 -45.94
CA TYR A 299 7.26 -16.98 -46.40
C TYR A 299 7.98 -15.90 -47.23
N GLN A 300 7.26 -15.26 -48.16
CA GLN A 300 7.81 -14.16 -48.95
C GLN A 300 8.25 -13.00 -48.07
N TRP A 301 7.41 -12.55 -47.13
CA TRP A 301 7.77 -11.48 -46.18
C TRP A 301 8.95 -11.85 -45.28
N SER A 302 9.04 -13.11 -44.84
CA SER A 302 10.20 -13.60 -44.06
C SER A 302 11.52 -13.65 -44.87
N SER A 303 11.45 -13.50 -46.19
CA SER A 303 12.60 -13.50 -47.09
C SER A 303 13.02 -12.10 -47.56
N LEU A 304 12.22 -11.06 -47.27
CA LEU A 304 12.54 -9.67 -47.59
C LEU A 304 13.57 -9.12 -46.61
N THR A 305 14.61 -8.44 -47.12
CA THR A 305 15.74 -7.93 -46.32
C THR A 305 15.68 -6.43 -46.04
N GLU A 306 14.63 -5.76 -46.51
CA GLU A 306 14.47 -4.31 -46.35
C GLU A 306 14.18 -3.91 -44.91
N ASP A 307 13.47 -4.75 -44.15
CA ASP A 307 13.07 -4.50 -42.77
C ASP A 307 13.29 -5.76 -41.91
N PRO A 308 14.37 -5.81 -41.10
CA PRO A 308 14.69 -6.98 -40.28
C PRO A 308 13.60 -7.32 -39.24
N GLN A 309 12.87 -6.32 -38.75
CA GLN A 309 11.84 -6.53 -37.73
C GLN A 309 10.60 -7.18 -38.35
N LEU A 310 10.13 -6.68 -39.50
CA LEU A 310 9.03 -7.30 -40.24
C LEU A 310 9.39 -8.70 -40.74
N GLN A 311 10.64 -8.89 -41.16
CA GLN A 311 11.16 -10.20 -41.56
C GLN A 311 11.06 -11.22 -40.40
N GLN A 312 11.53 -10.82 -39.22
CA GLN A 312 11.47 -11.65 -38.02
C GLN A 312 10.02 -11.92 -37.58
N LEU A 313 9.15 -10.90 -37.63
CA LEU A 313 7.73 -11.03 -37.30
C LEU A 313 7.05 -12.06 -38.21
N ALA A 314 7.25 -11.97 -39.53
CA ALA A 314 6.69 -12.89 -40.51
C ALA A 314 7.17 -14.33 -40.27
N ALA A 315 8.46 -14.51 -39.98
CA ALA A 315 9.03 -15.82 -39.64
C ALA A 315 8.42 -16.42 -38.36
N LEU A 316 8.18 -15.59 -37.34
CA LEU A 316 7.57 -16.02 -36.08
C LEU A 316 6.10 -16.40 -36.26
N VAL A 317 5.30 -15.59 -36.97
CA VAL A 317 3.89 -15.92 -37.26
C VAL A 317 3.78 -17.20 -38.09
N LEU A 318 4.63 -17.35 -39.10
CA LEU A 318 4.72 -18.57 -39.89
C LEU A 318 5.01 -19.79 -39.02
N SER A 319 5.98 -19.66 -38.11
CA SER A 319 6.37 -20.73 -37.18
C SER A 319 5.24 -21.06 -36.19
N HIS A 320 4.57 -20.04 -35.64
CA HIS A 320 3.43 -20.21 -34.74
C HIS A 320 2.34 -21.05 -35.39
N ASN A 321 1.93 -20.70 -36.61
CA ASN A 321 0.88 -21.39 -37.35
C ASN A 321 1.24 -22.87 -37.59
N PHE A 322 2.47 -23.16 -38.00
CA PHE A 322 2.93 -24.55 -38.21
C PHE A 322 2.98 -25.36 -36.91
N VAL A 323 3.55 -24.79 -35.84
CA VAL A 323 3.75 -25.47 -34.55
C VAL A 323 2.40 -25.76 -33.88
N LYS A 324 1.50 -24.78 -33.86
CA LYS A 324 0.14 -24.93 -33.31
C LYS A 324 -0.66 -25.97 -34.07
N LYS A 325 -0.65 -25.92 -35.41
CA LYS A 325 -1.29 -26.92 -36.27
C LYS A 325 -0.77 -28.34 -36.04
N SER A 326 0.51 -28.45 -35.68
CA SER A 326 1.16 -29.73 -35.37
C SER A 326 0.83 -30.25 -33.95
N GLY A 327 0.04 -29.52 -33.15
CA GLY A 327 -0.41 -29.91 -31.81
C GLY A 327 0.52 -29.50 -30.66
N PHE A 328 1.58 -28.74 -30.94
CA PHE A 328 2.56 -28.28 -29.95
C PHE A 328 2.11 -26.95 -29.32
N LEU A 329 1.06 -27.00 -28.49
CA LEU A 329 0.37 -25.80 -28.00
C LEU A 329 1.23 -24.92 -27.08
N THR A 330 2.08 -25.51 -26.24
CA THR A 330 2.96 -24.75 -25.34
C THR A 330 4.02 -23.99 -26.13
N GLN A 331 4.69 -24.65 -27.07
CA GLN A 331 5.69 -24.02 -27.93
C GLN A 331 5.06 -22.95 -28.84
N ALA A 332 3.82 -23.18 -29.31
CA ALA A 332 3.08 -22.14 -30.03
C ALA A 332 2.81 -20.92 -29.13
N GLY A 333 2.45 -21.13 -27.86
CA GLY A 333 2.33 -20.09 -26.84
C GLY A 333 3.63 -19.30 -26.67
N ASP A 334 4.76 -19.97 -26.50
CA ASP A 334 6.08 -19.33 -26.35
C ASP A 334 6.45 -18.46 -27.58
N ILE A 335 6.12 -18.94 -28.78
CA ILE A 335 6.33 -18.18 -30.03
C ILE A 335 5.40 -16.95 -30.06
N LEU A 336 4.16 -17.08 -29.61
CA LEU A 336 3.21 -15.97 -29.54
C LEU A 336 3.68 -14.91 -28.54
N ASP A 337 4.21 -15.31 -27.38
CA ASP A 337 4.82 -14.39 -26.41
C ASP A 337 6.02 -13.65 -27.02
N LYS A 338 6.81 -14.33 -27.84
CA LYS A 338 7.91 -13.70 -28.58
C LYS A 338 7.42 -12.73 -29.65
N ILE A 339 6.29 -13.01 -30.30
CA ILE A 339 5.62 -12.08 -31.23
C ILE A 339 5.17 -10.82 -30.48
N ARG A 340 4.51 -10.97 -29.33
CA ARG A 340 4.08 -9.84 -28.48
C ARG A 340 5.27 -8.97 -28.06
N ALA A 341 6.34 -9.60 -27.57
CA ALA A 341 7.57 -8.89 -27.19
C ALA A 341 8.20 -8.12 -28.36
N LEU A 342 8.19 -8.69 -29.57
CA LEU A 342 8.73 -8.03 -30.77
C LEU A 342 7.91 -6.81 -31.20
N LEU A 343 6.60 -6.83 -30.95
CA LEU A 343 5.69 -5.71 -31.20
C LEU A 343 5.67 -4.69 -30.05
N LYS A 344 6.52 -4.89 -29.02
CA LYS A 344 6.50 -4.13 -27.77
C LYS A 344 5.11 -4.08 -27.12
N LEU A 345 4.29 -5.10 -27.40
CA LEU A 345 3.04 -5.27 -26.74
C LEU A 345 3.35 -5.88 -25.38
N HIS A 346 3.43 -5.00 -24.38
CA HIS A 346 3.15 -5.42 -23.03
C HIS A 346 1.78 -6.07 -23.10
N LYS A 347 1.73 -7.36 -22.79
CA LYS A 347 0.50 -8.11 -22.72
C LYS A 347 -0.45 -7.23 -21.89
N SER A 348 -1.57 -6.79 -22.47
CA SER A 348 -2.76 -6.43 -21.70
C SER A 348 -3.31 -7.72 -21.09
N SER A 349 -2.43 -8.52 -20.49
CA SER A 349 -2.82 -9.60 -19.65
C SER A 349 -3.55 -8.91 -18.51
N SER A 350 -4.84 -9.20 -18.45
CA SER A 350 -5.27 -10.11 -17.40
C SER A 350 -4.11 -11.00 -16.93
N ASN A 351 -3.21 -10.46 -16.09
CA ASN A 351 -2.27 -11.18 -15.25
C ASN A 351 -3.01 -11.61 -13.96
N LYS A 352 -4.35 -11.57 -13.87
CA LYS A 352 -5.22 -12.63 -14.37
C LYS A 352 -4.83 -14.00 -13.82
N LYS A 353 -4.34 -14.12 -12.59
CA LYS A 353 -4.07 -15.41 -11.95
C LYS A 353 -5.32 -16.28 -12.02
N ASN A 354 -5.07 -17.56 -12.29
CA ASN A 354 -6.11 -18.57 -12.33
C ASN A 354 -5.89 -19.49 -11.14
N TYR A 355 -6.86 -19.50 -10.23
CA TYR A 355 -6.86 -20.27 -8.99
C TYR A 355 -7.34 -21.71 -9.18
N GLY A 356 -7.65 -22.11 -10.43
CA GLY A 356 -8.05 -23.46 -10.80
C GLY A 356 -9.56 -23.58 -11.00
N LYS A 357 -10.15 -24.65 -10.47
CA LYS A 357 -11.59 -24.93 -10.55
C LYS A 357 -12.08 -25.30 -9.17
N GLU A 358 -13.31 -24.93 -8.85
CA GLU A 358 -13.95 -25.38 -7.62
C GLU A 358 -13.99 -26.90 -7.57
N ASP A 359 -13.61 -27.43 -6.40
CA ASP A 359 -13.58 -28.86 -6.13
C ASP A 359 -13.96 -29.10 -4.67
N PHE A 360 -13.54 -30.24 -4.11
CA PHE A 360 -13.84 -30.57 -2.72
C PHE A 360 -13.07 -29.71 -1.70
N HIS A 361 -11.92 -29.16 -2.10
CA HIS A 361 -11.00 -28.38 -1.26
C HIS A 361 -10.94 -26.90 -1.65
N THR A 362 -11.65 -26.48 -2.69
CA THR A 362 -11.54 -25.13 -3.27
C THR A 362 -12.93 -24.54 -3.52
N GLU A 363 -13.20 -23.37 -2.94
CA GLU A 363 -14.44 -22.60 -3.11
C GLU A 363 -14.14 -21.18 -3.61
N PHE A 364 -14.90 -20.70 -4.60
CA PHE A 364 -14.77 -19.34 -5.13
C PHE A 364 -16.00 -18.50 -4.79
N LYS A 365 -15.75 -17.25 -4.42
CA LYS A 365 -16.77 -16.22 -4.26
C LYS A 365 -16.25 -14.91 -4.82
N THR A 366 -17.10 -14.21 -5.55
CA THR A 366 -16.75 -12.91 -6.13
C THR A 366 -16.80 -11.78 -5.11
N SER A 367 -17.58 -11.92 -4.03
CA SER A 367 -17.86 -10.83 -3.08
C SER A 367 -18.41 -11.35 -1.74
N ILE A 368 -18.15 -10.60 -0.66
CA ILE A 368 -18.83 -10.74 0.65
C ILE A 368 -20.02 -9.78 0.83
N VAL A 369 -20.13 -8.76 -0.02
CA VAL A 369 -21.18 -7.72 0.02
C VAL A 369 -22.39 -8.06 -0.84
N TYR A 370 -22.15 -8.69 -1.99
CA TYR A 370 -23.15 -8.93 -3.03
C TYR A 370 -23.49 -10.43 -3.11
N PRO A 371 -24.74 -10.82 -2.80
CA PRO A 371 -25.17 -12.21 -2.95
C PRO A 371 -25.19 -12.67 -4.41
N GLU A 372 -24.96 -13.98 -4.61
CA GLU A 372 -25.04 -14.61 -5.93
C GLU A 372 -26.39 -14.31 -6.63
N ASN A 373 -26.32 -13.88 -7.89
CA ASN A 373 -27.46 -13.50 -8.74
C ASN A 373 -28.25 -12.25 -8.30
N SER A 374 -27.71 -11.42 -7.40
CA SER A 374 -28.30 -10.15 -6.98
C SER A 374 -27.29 -9.01 -7.10
N MET A 375 -27.63 -7.98 -7.87
CA MET A 375 -26.86 -6.72 -7.92
C MET A 375 -27.20 -5.77 -6.74
N LYS A 376 -27.95 -6.23 -5.73
CA LYS A 376 -28.27 -5.45 -4.54
C LYS A 376 -27.35 -5.84 -3.40
N VAL A 377 -26.82 -4.83 -2.70
CA VAL A 377 -26.06 -4.98 -1.47
C VAL A 377 -26.88 -5.72 -0.41
N ASP A 378 -26.37 -6.85 0.09
CA ASP A 378 -26.90 -7.58 1.24
C ASP A 378 -25.77 -8.34 1.92
N VAL A 379 -24.97 -7.57 2.67
CA VAL A 379 -23.76 -8.05 3.33
C VAL A 379 -24.07 -9.18 4.31
N GLN A 380 -25.20 -9.10 5.03
CA GLN A 380 -25.55 -10.09 6.04
C GLN A 380 -25.86 -11.45 5.42
N ALA A 381 -26.69 -11.48 4.37
CA ALA A 381 -27.05 -12.74 3.71
C ALA A 381 -25.83 -13.43 3.09
N GLN A 382 -24.96 -12.65 2.43
CA GLN A 382 -23.76 -13.17 1.79
C GLN A 382 -22.70 -13.63 2.80
N THR A 383 -22.50 -12.86 3.88
CA THR A 383 -21.61 -13.26 4.99
C THR A 383 -22.05 -14.59 5.60
N VAL A 384 -23.35 -14.77 5.90
CA VAL A 384 -23.85 -16.03 6.45
C VAL A 384 -23.56 -17.21 5.51
N LYS A 385 -23.70 -17.02 4.19
CA LYS A 385 -23.39 -18.06 3.21
C LYS A 385 -21.91 -18.44 3.20
N ILE A 386 -21.01 -17.44 3.22
CA ILE A 386 -19.57 -17.68 3.31
C ILE A 386 -19.21 -18.43 4.61
N MET A 387 -19.83 -18.06 5.74
CA MET A 387 -19.60 -18.76 7.01
C MET A 387 -20.08 -20.22 6.97
N GLN A 388 -21.14 -20.53 6.22
CA GLN A 388 -21.59 -21.92 6.01
C GLN A 388 -20.56 -22.74 5.20
N GLU A 389 -19.92 -22.14 4.19
CA GLU A 389 -18.85 -22.77 3.41
C GLU A 389 -17.60 -23.02 4.27
N ILE A 390 -17.19 -22.05 5.09
CA ILE A 390 -16.08 -22.20 6.03
C ILE A 390 -16.38 -23.29 7.06
N CYS A 391 -17.59 -23.28 7.63
CA CYS A 391 -18.05 -24.33 8.55
C CYS A 391 -18.00 -25.73 7.94
N ALA A 392 -18.35 -25.86 6.65
CA ALA A 392 -18.29 -27.14 5.96
C ALA A 392 -16.85 -27.64 5.78
N PHE A 393 -15.89 -26.74 5.51
CA PHE A 393 -14.46 -27.07 5.42
C PHE A 393 -13.87 -27.45 6.78
N LEU A 394 -14.17 -26.70 7.85
CA LEU A 394 -13.77 -27.03 9.23
C LEU A 394 -14.22 -28.44 9.64
N ASN A 395 -15.40 -28.83 9.17
CA ASN A 395 -16.00 -30.15 9.41
C ASN A 395 -15.56 -31.22 8.40
N ALA A 396 -14.59 -30.95 7.52
CA ALA A 396 -14.13 -31.85 6.46
C ALA A 396 -12.61 -32.13 6.58
N GLU A 397 -11.93 -32.35 5.46
CA GLU A 397 -10.51 -32.74 5.39
C GLU A 397 -9.54 -31.56 5.22
N CYS A 398 -10.05 -30.37 4.87
CA CYS A 398 -9.44 -29.02 4.78
C CYS A 398 -10.02 -28.30 3.55
N GLY A 399 -9.71 -27.02 3.37
CA GLY A 399 -9.90 -26.35 2.08
C GLY A 399 -9.47 -24.89 2.07
N HIS A 400 -9.69 -24.26 0.92
CA HIS A 400 -9.40 -22.86 0.63
C HIS A 400 -10.66 -22.19 0.08
N LEU A 401 -10.97 -21.01 0.57
CA LEU A 401 -12.03 -20.15 0.03
C LEU A 401 -11.41 -18.85 -0.46
N TYR A 402 -11.68 -18.49 -1.71
CA TYR A 402 -11.16 -17.27 -2.33
C TYR A 402 -12.28 -16.24 -2.50
N LEU A 403 -12.12 -15.07 -1.89
CA LEU A 403 -12.98 -13.90 -2.08
C LEU A 403 -12.37 -12.96 -3.13
N GLY A 404 -13.19 -12.53 -4.10
CA GLY A 404 -12.73 -11.73 -5.25
C GLY A 404 -12.38 -12.59 -6.45
N VAL A 405 -12.82 -13.86 -6.50
CA VAL A 405 -12.58 -14.81 -7.60
C VAL A 405 -13.90 -15.25 -8.21
N SER A 406 -13.95 -15.34 -9.54
CA SER A 406 -15.12 -15.82 -10.28
C SER A 406 -15.32 -17.33 -10.17
N ASP A 407 -16.55 -17.82 -10.38
CA ASP A 407 -16.88 -19.27 -10.39
C ASP A 407 -16.06 -20.09 -11.39
N ILE A 408 -15.43 -19.43 -12.38
CA ILE A 408 -14.55 -20.05 -13.38
C ILE A 408 -13.05 -19.95 -13.04
N GLY A 409 -12.70 -19.42 -11.86
CA GLY A 409 -11.36 -19.46 -11.26
C GLY A 409 -10.44 -18.28 -11.53
N TYR A 410 -10.91 -17.20 -12.18
CA TYR A 410 -10.08 -16.00 -12.43
C TYR A 410 -10.31 -14.91 -11.39
N GLU A 411 -9.27 -14.15 -10.99
CA GLU A 411 -9.51 -13.01 -10.12
C GLU A 411 -10.37 -11.93 -10.78
N MET A 412 -11.34 -11.46 -10.02
CA MET A 412 -12.21 -10.35 -10.34
C MET A 412 -11.79 -9.11 -9.56
N GLY A 413 -11.33 -9.29 -8.32
CA GLY A 413 -10.97 -8.21 -7.41
C GLY A 413 -12.07 -7.89 -6.39
N LEU A 414 -11.70 -7.27 -5.28
CA LEU A 414 -12.59 -6.84 -4.20
C LEU A 414 -12.84 -5.32 -4.20
N GLU A 415 -12.45 -4.59 -5.25
CA GLU A 415 -12.51 -3.13 -5.28
C GLU A 415 -13.95 -2.59 -5.14
N GLU A 416 -14.94 -3.29 -5.67
CA GLU A 416 -16.36 -2.93 -5.47
C GLU A 416 -16.86 -3.22 -4.05
N ASP A 417 -16.29 -4.22 -3.38
CA ASP A 417 -16.61 -4.51 -1.99
C ASP A 417 -16.03 -3.40 -1.10
N LEU A 418 -14.77 -3.01 -1.32
CA LEU A 418 -14.06 -1.98 -0.56
C LEU A 418 -14.74 -0.60 -0.59
N LYS A 419 -15.54 -0.30 -1.62
CA LYS A 419 -16.38 0.91 -1.69
C LYS A 419 -17.53 0.91 -0.66
N ASN A 420 -17.87 -0.23 -0.08
CA ASN A 420 -18.88 -0.30 0.96
C ASN A 420 -18.41 0.48 2.20
N PRO A 421 -19.25 1.36 2.79
CA PRO A 421 -18.88 2.15 3.98
C PRO A 421 -18.35 1.33 5.16
N LEU A 422 -18.67 0.03 5.24
CA LEU A 422 -18.15 -0.88 6.26
C LEU A 422 -16.62 -1.03 6.23
N PHE A 423 -15.98 -0.91 5.06
CA PHE A 423 -14.55 -1.20 4.90
C PHE A 423 -13.70 0.04 4.64
N LYS A 424 -14.31 1.22 4.47
CA LYS A 424 -13.61 2.50 4.32
C LYS A 424 -12.53 2.50 3.21
N GLY A 425 -12.70 1.70 2.16
CA GLY A 425 -11.70 1.56 1.09
C GLY A 425 -10.39 0.84 1.50
N SER A 426 -10.33 0.22 2.68
CA SER A 426 -9.14 -0.41 3.26
C SER A 426 -9.22 -1.94 3.20
N ASN A 427 -8.17 -2.57 2.67
CA ASN A 427 -7.98 -4.02 2.69
C ASN A 427 -7.95 -4.56 4.13
N ASP A 428 -7.26 -3.86 5.04
CA ASP A 428 -7.15 -4.25 6.45
C ASP A 428 -8.52 -4.27 7.14
N GLU A 429 -9.34 -3.24 6.94
CA GLU A 429 -10.69 -3.18 7.53
C GLU A 429 -11.62 -4.26 6.94
N PHE A 430 -11.43 -4.60 5.67
CA PHE A 430 -12.13 -5.73 5.03
C PHE A 430 -11.73 -7.07 5.67
N GLU A 431 -10.44 -7.32 5.85
CA GLU A 431 -9.94 -8.55 6.47
C GLU A 431 -10.33 -8.64 7.96
N VAL A 432 -10.24 -7.54 8.70
CA VAL A 432 -10.73 -7.44 10.09
C VAL A 432 -12.20 -7.76 10.17
N TYR A 433 -13.01 -7.27 9.23
CA TYR A 433 -14.43 -7.64 9.16
C TYR A 433 -14.62 -9.14 8.98
N VAL A 434 -13.95 -9.75 7.99
CA VAL A 434 -14.03 -11.20 7.72
C VAL A 434 -13.65 -12.01 8.96
N ASN A 435 -12.52 -11.67 9.60
CA ASN A 435 -12.05 -12.34 10.81
C ASN A 435 -13.02 -12.18 12.00
N ASN A 436 -13.62 -11.00 12.17
CA ASN A 436 -14.65 -10.79 13.19
C ASN A 436 -15.91 -11.64 12.91
N GLN A 437 -16.31 -11.80 11.65
CA GLN A 437 -17.44 -12.66 11.30
C GLN A 437 -17.14 -14.15 11.54
N ILE A 438 -15.91 -14.60 11.23
CA ILE A 438 -15.43 -15.96 11.55
C ILE A 438 -15.57 -16.22 13.06
N VAL A 439 -15.02 -15.35 13.91
CA VAL A 439 -15.12 -15.49 15.37
C VAL A 439 -16.58 -15.43 15.85
N TYR A 440 -17.38 -14.52 15.30
CA TYR A 440 -18.78 -14.35 15.69
C TYR A 440 -19.65 -15.57 15.35
N TYR A 441 -19.52 -16.14 14.16
CA TYR A 441 -20.37 -17.25 13.69
C TYR A 441 -19.84 -18.64 14.05
N LEU A 442 -18.51 -18.81 14.12
CA LEU A 442 -17.84 -20.12 14.28
C LEU A 442 -17.20 -20.30 15.66
N GLY A 443 -17.11 -19.22 16.45
CA GLY A 443 -16.48 -19.21 17.76
C GLY A 443 -14.95 -19.24 17.69
N GLN A 444 -14.30 -19.01 18.84
CA GLN A 444 -12.83 -19.00 18.95
C GLN A 444 -12.20 -20.33 18.55
N GLU A 445 -12.87 -21.46 18.83
CA GLU A 445 -12.38 -22.79 18.47
C GLU A 445 -12.34 -23.00 16.95
N GLY A 446 -13.38 -22.58 16.23
CA GLY A 446 -13.39 -22.64 14.76
C GLY A 446 -12.39 -21.66 14.15
N ALA A 447 -12.34 -20.42 14.67
CA ALA A 447 -11.43 -19.38 14.20
C ALA A 447 -9.94 -19.76 14.32
N HIS A 448 -9.58 -20.61 15.28
CA HIS A 448 -8.20 -21.10 15.45
C HIS A 448 -7.66 -21.87 14.24
N TYR A 449 -8.56 -22.44 13.43
CA TYR A 449 -8.24 -23.26 12.25
C TYR A 449 -8.55 -22.53 10.94
N VAL A 450 -8.73 -21.21 10.96
CA VAL A 450 -8.99 -20.39 9.77
C VAL A 450 -7.98 -19.25 9.72
N HIS A 451 -7.27 -19.15 8.60
CA HIS A 451 -6.27 -18.11 8.36
C HIS A 451 -6.63 -17.33 7.10
N THR A 452 -6.60 -16.00 7.19
CA THR A 452 -6.85 -15.12 6.05
C THR A 452 -5.55 -14.46 5.62
N HIS A 453 -5.39 -14.25 4.32
CA HIS A 453 -4.33 -13.41 3.77
C HIS A 453 -4.72 -12.91 2.37
N PHE A 454 -4.18 -11.77 1.96
CA PHE A 454 -4.35 -11.29 0.59
C PHE A 454 -3.36 -11.95 -0.37
N ASP A 455 -3.79 -12.19 -1.61
CA ASP A 455 -2.90 -12.66 -2.67
C ASP A 455 -2.05 -11.51 -3.20
N ASN A 456 -0.75 -11.54 -2.90
CA ASN A 456 0.20 -10.51 -3.30
C ASN A 456 0.79 -10.72 -4.72
N GLU A 457 0.40 -11.81 -5.40
CA GLU A 457 0.86 -12.12 -6.76
C GLU A 457 -0.09 -11.59 -7.85
N VAL A 458 -1.17 -10.91 -7.47
CA VAL A 458 -2.21 -10.39 -8.37
C VAL A 458 -2.38 -8.88 -8.25
N ASN A 459 -2.78 -8.25 -9.36
CA ASN A 459 -3.07 -6.81 -9.40
C ASN A 459 -4.44 -6.45 -8.79
N ASN A 460 -5.43 -7.35 -8.90
CA ASN A 460 -6.76 -7.14 -8.33
C ASN A 460 -6.83 -7.82 -6.97
N VAL A 461 -7.41 -7.15 -5.98
CA VAL A 461 -7.39 -7.62 -4.58
C VAL A 461 -8.19 -8.92 -4.43
N VAL A 462 -7.56 -9.99 -3.95
CA VAL A 462 -8.18 -11.27 -3.60
C VAL A 462 -7.84 -11.64 -2.18
N LEU A 463 -8.84 -11.97 -1.36
CA LEU A 463 -8.63 -12.51 -0.01
C LEU A 463 -8.72 -14.04 -0.05
N ILE A 464 -7.65 -14.70 0.35
CA ILE A 464 -7.55 -16.15 0.50
C ILE A 464 -7.87 -16.51 1.95
N ILE A 465 -8.72 -17.51 2.14
CA ILE A 465 -9.09 -18.05 3.44
C ILE A 465 -8.69 -19.53 3.48
N ASP A 466 -7.60 -19.83 4.18
CA ASP A 466 -7.10 -21.19 4.40
C ASP A 466 -7.78 -21.81 5.61
N ILE A 467 -8.32 -23.00 5.45
CA ILE A 467 -9.19 -23.64 6.44
C ILE A 467 -8.67 -25.04 6.74
N GLU A 468 -8.14 -25.20 7.95
CA GLU A 468 -7.71 -26.48 8.47
C GLU A 468 -8.89 -27.24 9.11
N PRO A 469 -8.86 -28.58 9.17
CA PRO A 469 -9.91 -29.33 9.82
C PRO A 469 -9.93 -29.10 11.33
N CYS A 470 -11.11 -28.77 11.86
CA CYS A 470 -11.30 -28.69 13.30
C CYS A 470 -11.48 -30.11 13.88
N PRO A 471 -10.77 -30.49 14.97
CA PRO A 471 -10.94 -31.78 15.64
C PRO A 471 -12.36 -31.97 16.20
N HIS A 472 -13.02 -30.87 16.57
CA HIS A 472 -14.39 -30.87 17.04
C HIS A 472 -15.34 -30.30 15.97
N PRO A 473 -16.53 -30.90 15.79
CA PRO A 473 -17.51 -30.38 14.86
C PRO A 473 -17.95 -28.94 15.21
N ILE A 474 -17.81 -28.02 14.26
CA ILE A 474 -18.22 -26.62 14.37
C ILE A 474 -19.62 -26.44 13.76
N ALA A 475 -20.43 -25.55 14.33
CA ALA A 475 -21.77 -25.23 13.86
C ALA A 475 -21.93 -23.72 13.66
N VAL A 476 -22.63 -23.33 12.59
CA VAL A 476 -23.08 -21.95 12.37
C VAL A 476 -24.52 -21.86 12.86
N SER A 477 -24.80 -20.98 13.81
CA SER A 477 -26.17 -20.78 14.33
C SER A 477 -26.87 -22.08 14.79
N SER A 478 -26.13 -23.00 15.41
CA SER A 478 -26.59 -24.34 15.86
C SER A 478 -26.82 -25.39 14.76
N GLU A 479 -26.42 -25.10 13.53
CA GLU A 479 -26.54 -26.03 12.39
C GLU A 479 -25.15 -26.46 11.92
N TYR A 480 -24.99 -27.76 11.67
CA TYR A 480 -23.75 -28.33 11.16
C TYR A 480 -23.80 -28.40 9.64
N PHE A 481 -22.68 -28.11 9.00
CA PHE A 481 -22.50 -28.21 7.56
C PHE A 481 -21.34 -29.16 7.25
N GLU A 482 -21.48 -29.97 6.21
CA GLU A 482 -20.43 -30.85 5.69
C GLU A 482 -20.19 -30.58 4.20
N ARG A 483 -18.94 -30.77 3.76
CA ARG A 483 -18.60 -30.72 2.33
C ARG A 483 -19.14 -31.96 1.62
N MET A 484 -19.94 -31.76 0.57
CA MET A 484 -20.47 -32.81 -0.29
C MET A 484 -20.28 -32.43 -1.76
N GLY A 485 -19.20 -32.91 -2.37
CA GLY A 485 -18.74 -32.42 -3.68
C GLY A 485 -18.24 -30.98 -3.56
N THR A 486 -18.68 -30.09 -4.45
CA THR A 486 -18.32 -28.66 -4.49
C THR A 486 -19.28 -27.77 -3.69
N SER A 487 -20.01 -28.31 -2.71
CA SER A 487 -21.04 -27.54 -2.00
C SER A 487 -21.07 -27.86 -0.51
N ALA A 488 -21.29 -26.84 0.32
CA ALA A 488 -21.71 -27.02 1.70
C ALA A 488 -23.15 -27.53 1.78
N ARG A 489 -23.36 -28.62 2.52
CA ARG A 489 -24.70 -29.15 2.81
C ARG A 489 -24.94 -29.22 4.29
N LYS A 490 -26.13 -28.76 4.69
CA LYS A 490 -26.61 -28.89 6.06
C LYS A 490 -26.76 -30.38 6.44
N VAL A 491 -26.15 -30.75 7.54
CA VAL A 491 -26.26 -32.08 8.16
C VAL A 491 -27.70 -32.23 8.68
N ASN A 492 -28.40 -33.23 8.16
CA ASN A 492 -29.77 -33.50 8.61
C ASN A 492 -29.79 -34.22 9.97
N GLU A 493 -30.87 -34.02 10.74
CA GLU A 493 -30.99 -34.59 12.10
C GLU A 493 -30.88 -36.13 12.13
N ASN A 494 -31.34 -36.83 11.08
CA ASN A 494 -31.26 -38.30 11.02
C ASN A 494 -29.84 -38.83 10.75
N TYR A 495 -28.94 -37.99 10.24
CA TYR A 495 -27.56 -38.32 9.88
C TYR A 495 -26.55 -37.74 10.88
N LYS A 496 -26.95 -36.79 11.71
CA LYS A 496 -26.13 -36.07 12.69
C LYS A 496 -25.29 -36.97 13.59
N ASP A 497 -25.87 -38.03 14.14
CA ASP A 497 -25.15 -38.98 14.99
C ASP A 497 -24.03 -39.71 14.23
N LYS A 498 -24.24 -40.03 12.95
CA LYS A 498 -23.23 -40.66 12.09
C LYS A 498 -22.13 -39.67 11.73
N PHE A 499 -22.50 -38.44 11.38
CA PHE A 499 -21.56 -37.36 11.11
C PHE A 499 -20.61 -37.14 12.31
N PHE A 500 -21.15 -37.06 13.53
CA PHE A 500 -20.31 -36.93 14.73
C PHE A 500 -19.41 -38.15 14.98
N ALA A 501 -19.91 -39.36 14.75
CA ALA A 501 -19.09 -40.56 14.88
C ALA A 501 -17.91 -40.56 13.89
N ILE A 502 -18.15 -40.14 12.65
CA ILE A 502 -17.11 -40.01 11.60
C ILE A 502 -16.07 -38.96 12.00
N ARG A 503 -16.50 -37.77 12.44
CA ARG A 503 -15.59 -36.70 12.86
C ARG A 503 -14.77 -37.06 14.08
N LYS A 504 -15.39 -37.75 15.05
CA LYS A 504 -14.68 -38.25 16.23
C LYS A 504 -13.58 -39.26 15.85
N GLN A 505 -13.90 -40.20 14.96
CA GLN A 505 -12.91 -41.16 14.46
C GLN A 505 -11.77 -40.44 13.72
N TRP A 506 -12.10 -39.48 12.85
CA TRP A 506 -11.10 -38.69 12.13
C TRP A 506 -10.15 -37.95 13.08
N ALA A 507 -10.67 -37.31 14.13
CA ALA A 507 -9.87 -36.60 15.13
C ALA A 507 -8.96 -37.54 15.94
N GLU A 508 -9.44 -38.73 16.31
CA GLU A 508 -8.63 -39.76 16.99
C GLU A 508 -7.48 -40.28 16.11
N GLU A 509 -7.66 -40.32 14.78
CA GLU A 509 -6.65 -40.78 13.82
C GLU A 509 -5.60 -39.71 13.49
N HIS A 510 -5.99 -38.42 13.47
CA HIS A 510 -5.15 -37.33 12.94
C HIS A 510 -4.60 -36.36 14.01
N VAL A 511 -5.07 -36.42 15.25
CA VAL A 511 -4.65 -35.52 16.35
C VAL A 511 -4.12 -36.36 17.53
N PRO A 512 -2.80 -36.59 17.65
CA PRO A 512 -2.22 -37.58 18.58
C PRO A 512 -2.43 -37.31 20.08
N HIS A 513 -2.87 -36.11 20.46
CA HIS A 513 -2.99 -35.69 21.87
C HIS A 513 -4.40 -35.83 22.47
N LEU A 514 -5.43 -36.15 21.69
CA LEU A 514 -6.80 -36.31 22.22
C LEU A 514 -7.13 -37.76 22.67
N ALA A 515 -6.23 -38.72 22.42
CA ALA A 515 -6.46 -40.14 22.71
C ALA A 515 -6.29 -40.55 24.20
N ILE A 516 -5.99 -39.62 25.12
CA ILE A 516 -5.86 -39.92 26.55
C ILE A 516 -6.82 -39.09 27.38
N THR A 517 -8.13 -39.27 27.18
CA THR A 517 -9.09 -38.93 28.24
C THR A 517 -10.26 -39.90 28.24
N GLN A 518 -10.19 -40.89 29.14
CA GLN A 518 -11.33 -41.50 29.83
C GLN A 518 -10.83 -42.19 31.13
N PRO A 519 -11.68 -42.33 32.17
CA PRO A 519 -11.56 -41.51 33.38
C PRO A 519 -11.07 -42.31 34.60
N VAL A 520 -10.34 -41.66 35.51
CA VAL A 520 -10.15 -42.18 36.87
C VAL A 520 -10.89 -41.29 37.86
N THR A 521 -12.04 -41.79 38.28
CA THR A 521 -12.70 -41.44 39.53
C THR A 521 -11.77 -41.67 40.73
N ALA A 522 -11.49 -40.64 41.52
CA ALA A 522 -11.30 -40.77 42.96
C ALA A 522 -11.37 -39.39 43.62
N SER A 523 -12.46 -39.18 44.35
CA SER A 523 -12.68 -38.11 45.30
C SER A 523 -11.61 -38.09 46.41
N ALA A 524 -10.98 -36.94 46.62
CA ALA A 524 -10.73 -36.31 47.92
C ALA A 524 -10.20 -34.88 47.61
N ALA A 525 -10.98 -33.81 47.81
CA ALA A 525 -11.14 -33.11 49.09
C ALA A 525 -9.79 -32.91 49.81
N ALA A 526 -9.38 -31.75 50.26
CA ALA A 526 -9.90 -30.39 50.29
C ALA A 526 -8.73 -29.53 50.82
N GLU A 527 -8.99 -28.24 50.99
CA GLU A 527 -8.14 -27.23 51.63
C GLU A 527 -7.06 -26.62 50.72
N ALA A 528 -6.89 -25.31 50.65
CA ALA A 528 -7.70 -24.17 51.08
C ALA A 528 -7.07 -22.94 50.40
N LEU A 529 -7.93 -21.96 50.15
CA LEU A 529 -7.64 -20.62 49.65
C LEU A 529 -6.64 -19.82 50.52
N SER A 530 -6.21 -18.70 49.92
CA SER A 530 -5.68 -17.45 50.52
C SER A 530 -4.15 -17.30 50.47
N ALA A 531 -3.54 -16.15 50.14
CA ALA A 531 -4.03 -14.80 49.92
C ALA A 531 -3.03 -13.99 49.06
N GLU A 532 -3.50 -12.80 48.70
CA GLU A 532 -2.97 -11.73 47.85
C GLU A 532 -1.54 -11.18 48.11
N LYS A 533 -0.98 -10.61 47.03
CA LYS A 533 -0.19 -9.35 46.87
C LYS A 533 1.12 -9.19 47.65
N GLU A 534 2.23 -9.01 46.91
CA GLU A 534 2.77 -7.67 46.57
C GLU A 534 4.03 -7.78 45.69
N ALA A 535 4.21 -6.76 44.85
CA ALA A 535 5.25 -6.62 43.85
C ALA A 535 6.68 -6.62 44.44
N LYS A 536 7.62 -7.19 43.67
CA LYS A 536 9.00 -6.67 43.52
C LYS A 536 9.67 -7.26 42.29
N THR A 537 9.90 -6.37 41.34
CA THR A 537 10.79 -6.48 40.18
C THR A 537 12.16 -7.01 40.62
N ILE A 538 12.55 -8.20 40.18
CA ILE A 538 13.93 -8.68 40.24
C ILE A 538 14.26 -9.40 38.92
N ILE A 539 15.07 -8.71 38.13
CA ILE A 539 15.86 -9.24 37.02
C ILE A 539 16.87 -10.26 37.57
N LYS A 540 16.93 -11.46 37.00
CA LYS A 540 18.10 -12.36 37.02
C LYS A 540 18.23 -12.96 35.63
N HIS A 541 19.10 -12.40 34.79
CA HIS A 541 20.47 -12.87 34.56
C HIS A 541 20.56 -14.34 34.19
N VAL A 542 20.63 -14.60 32.87
CA VAL A 542 21.19 -15.82 32.31
C VAL A 542 22.72 -15.68 32.38
N GLU A 543 23.35 -16.49 33.23
CA GLU A 543 24.79 -16.69 33.20
C GLU A 543 25.18 -17.46 31.94
N SER A 544 26.15 -16.90 31.23
CA SER A 544 26.80 -17.43 30.03
C SER A 544 27.34 -18.85 30.22
N ALA A 545 26.96 -19.75 29.30
CA ALA A 545 27.73 -20.95 29.00
C ALA A 545 29.04 -20.59 28.25
N PRO A 546 30.09 -21.42 28.30
CA PRO A 546 31.46 -21.07 27.88
C PRO A 546 31.62 -20.97 26.35
N ILE A 547 32.58 -20.14 25.89
CA ILE A 547 32.79 -19.76 24.49
C ILE A 547 33.23 -20.95 23.61
N THR A 548 32.47 -21.22 22.52
CA THR A 548 32.97 -21.34 21.13
C THR A 548 31.80 -21.34 20.10
N GLU A 549 31.99 -20.68 18.94
CA GLU A 549 31.26 -20.81 17.63
C GLU A 549 30.07 -19.90 17.22
N HIS A 550 29.35 -19.17 18.07
CA HIS A 550 28.13 -18.45 17.63
C HIS A 550 28.40 -17.07 17.00
N ILE A 551 27.65 -16.69 15.96
CA ILE A 551 27.65 -15.33 15.39
C ILE A 551 26.62 -14.51 16.17
N GLN A 552 26.98 -13.32 16.66
CA GLN A 552 26.07 -12.47 17.42
C GLN A 552 25.12 -11.70 16.50
N THR A 553 23.92 -11.38 16.98
CA THR A 553 23.02 -10.39 16.38
C THR A 553 22.78 -9.23 17.35
N SER A 554 22.12 -8.18 16.89
CA SER A 554 21.79 -7.03 17.71
C SER A 554 20.95 -7.44 18.92
N ARG A 555 21.22 -6.81 20.08
CA ARG A 555 20.44 -7.01 21.31
C ARG A 555 19.22 -6.08 21.38
N LEU A 556 19.20 -5.04 20.55
CA LEU A 556 18.12 -4.06 20.50
C LEU A 556 17.09 -4.40 19.43
N ARG A 557 17.53 -5.08 18.37
CA ARG A 557 16.68 -5.55 17.29
C ARG A 557 15.93 -6.82 17.71
N ASN A 558 14.63 -6.85 17.45
CA ASN A 558 13.80 -8.04 17.65
C ASN A 558 14.18 -9.14 16.66
N ASN A 559 14.60 -10.31 17.13
CA ASN A 559 14.97 -11.45 16.27
C ASN A 559 14.19 -12.72 16.65
N ALA A 560 12.96 -12.55 17.12
CA ALA A 560 12.07 -13.66 17.41
C ALA A 560 11.69 -14.38 16.11
N LEU A 561 11.95 -15.69 16.05
CA LEU A 561 11.75 -16.51 14.84
C LEU A 561 10.41 -17.24 14.83
N HIS A 562 9.80 -17.41 16.01
CA HIS A 562 8.61 -18.22 16.21
C HIS A 562 7.59 -17.48 17.07
N ASP A 563 6.31 -17.73 16.81
CA ASP A 563 5.14 -17.09 17.43
C ASP A 563 5.07 -17.17 18.96
N TYR A 564 5.63 -18.22 19.56
CA TYR A 564 5.72 -18.38 21.00
C TYR A 564 6.88 -17.58 21.65
N GLU A 565 7.78 -16.99 20.85
CA GLU A 565 8.86 -16.15 21.36
C GLU A 565 8.34 -14.74 21.67
N GLU A 566 8.77 -14.18 22.80
CA GLU A 566 8.36 -12.84 23.20
C GLU A 566 8.82 -11.80 22.18
N GLY A 567 7.87 -11.01 21.69
CA GLY A 567 8.13 -10.00 20.66
C GLY A 567 8.03 -10.53 19.24
N TYR A 568 7.61 -11.77 18.99
CA TYR A 568 7.42 -12.29 17.63
C TYR A 568 6.61 -11.34 16.75
N ARG A 569 7.09 -11.22 15.51
CA ARG A 569 6.42 -10.54 14.40
C ARG A 569 6.53 -11.45 13.18
N PRO A 570 5.57 -11.39 12.24
CA PRO A 570 5.67 -12.12 10.98
C PRO A 570 7.03 -11.93 10.31
N VAL A 571 7.54 -13.00 9.71
CA VAL A 571 8.82 -13.00 9.01
C VAL A 571 8.58 -13.12 7.51
N THR A 572 9.18 -12.24 6.71
CA THR A 572 9.19 -12.37 5.24
C THR A 572 10.21 -13.41 4.78
N ALA A 573 11.30 -13.56 5.54
CA ALA A 573 12.33 -14.55 5.29
C ALA A 573 13.14 -14.85 6.54
N VAL A 574 13.87 -15.96 6.52
CA VAL A 574 14.89 -16.29 7.51
C VAL A 574 16.26 -16.38 6.83
N ILE A 575 17.20 -15.54 7.24
CA ILE A 575 18.60 -15.60 6.78
C ILE A 575 19.36 -16.58 7.68
N CYS A 576 19.81 -17.69 7.11
CA CYS A 576 20.57 -18.70 7.83
C CYS A 576 22.07 -18.56 7.51
N LEU A 577 22.90 -18.26 8.52
CA LEU A 577 24.36 -18.20 8.40
C LEU A 577 25.01 -19.53 8.82
N LEU A 578 25.70 -20.19 7.89
CA LEU A 578 26.26 -21.51 8.08
C LEU A 578 27.72 -21.47 8.59
N ALA A 579 28.20 -22.60 9.09
CA ALA A 579 29.58 -22.79 9.55
C ALA A 579 30.65 -22.73 8.44
N THR A 580 30.28 -22.93 7.17
CA THR A 580 31.21 -23.11 6.05
C THR A 580 31.41 -21.87 5.17
N ASP A 581 31.37 -20.67 5.75
CA ASP A 581 31.39 -19.40 5.00
C ASP A 581 30.30 -19.32 3.90
N LYS A 582 29.13 -19.85 4.25
CA LYS A 582 27.95 -19.91 3.41
C LYS A 582 26.74 -19.35 4.12
N TYR A 583 25.69 -19.05 3.35
CA TYR A 583 24.39 -18.65 3.86
C TYR A 583 23.29 -19.21 2.94
N LYS A 584 22.05 -19.21 3.42
CA LYS A 584 20.85 -19.44 2.61
C LYS A 584 19.70 -18.61 3.12
N LEU A 585 18.66 -18.46 2.29
CA LEU A 585 17.40 -17.83 2.66
C LEU A 585 16.30 -18.89 2.68
N LEU A 586 15.39 -18.77 3.63
CA LEU A 586 14.19 -19.59 3.74
C LEU A 586 12.98 -18.68 3.87
N ASP A 587 11.81 -19.17 3.50
CA ASP A 587 10.55 -18.46 3.73
C ASP A 587 10.18 -18.54 5.22
N GLU A 588 10.42 -19.69 5.85
CA GLU A 588 10.21 -19.92 7.28
C GLU A 588 11.41 -20.65 7.89
N ASP A 589 11.49 -20.69 9.23
CA ASP A 589 12.56 -21.45 9.88
C ASP A 589 12.41 -22.96 9.65
N ASP A 590 13.48 -23.61 9.21
CA ASP A 590 13.53 -25.05 8.96
C ASP A 590 13.92 -25.86 10.19
N TRP A 591 14.01 -25.22 11.36
CA TRP A 591 14.36 -25.83 12.65
C TRP A 591 15.75 -26.48 12.71
N GLN A 592 16.63 -26.21 11.73
CA GLN A 592 18.00 -26.73 11.72
C GLN A 592 18.96 -25.81 12.47
N ASP A 593 20.00 -26.38 13.08
CA ASP A 593 21.02 -25.58 13.77
C ASP A 593 21.95 -24.86 12.78
N TYR A 594 21.86 -23.52 12.76
CA TYR A 594 22.78 -22.64 12.05
C TYR A 594 23.59 -21.78 13.03
N ARG A 595 24.69 -21.18 12.57
CA ARG A 595 25.52 -20.32 13.44
C ARG A 595 24.83 -19.01 13.84
N LEU A 596 23.87 -18.58 13.04
CA LEU A 596 22.89 -17.54 13.34
C LEU A 596 21.74 -17.64 12.34
N LYS A 597 20.52 -17.40 12.83
CA LYS A 597 19.33 -17.20 12.04
C LYS A 597 18.82 -15.78 12.29
N LEU A 598 18.53 -15.04 11.22
CA LEU A 598 17.94 -13.72 11.31
C LEU A 598 16.52 -13.78 10.77
N ALA A 599 15.55 -13.46 11.61
CA ALA A 599 14.19 -13.16 11.19
C ALA A 599 14.22 -11.86 10.39
N VAL A 600 13.66 -11.82 9.19
CA VAL A 600 13.49 -10.60 8.38
C VAL A 600 12.03 -10.18 8.51
N HIS A 601 11.79 -8.95 8.94
CA HIS A 601 10.43 -8.39 9.00
C HIS A 601 10.16 -7.51 7.78
N GLU A 602 8.88 -7.28 7.47
CA GLU A 602 8.43 -6.50 6.31
C GLU A 602 9.05 -5.09 6.26
N ASP A 603 9.14 -4.42 7.41
CA ASP A 603 9.75 -3.08 7.54
C ASP A 603 11.27 -3.06 7.30
N GLU A 604 11.90 -4.22 7.14
CA GLU A 604 13.35 -4.37 6.97
C GLU A 604 13.76 -4.87 5.58
N GLU A 605 12.81 -5.12 4.68
CA GLU A 605 13.07 -5.64 3.34
C GLU A 605 13.90 -4.69 2.47
N GLU A 606 13.69 -3.39 2.65
CA GLU A 606 14.46 -2.31 2.01
C GLU A 606 15.70 -1.90 2.82
N GLY A 607 15.96 -2.59 3.94
CA GLY A 607 17.08 -2.30 4.84
C GLY A 607 18.43 -2.88 4.39
N TRP A 608 19.33 -3.00 5.37
CA TRP A 608 20.72 -3.40 5.16
C TRP A 608 21.12 -4.54 6.09
N LEU A 609 21.63 -5.64 5.54
CA LEU A 609 22.34 -6.64 6.32
C LEU A 609 23.75 -6.12 6.64
N ILE A 610 24.03 -5.91 7.92
CA ILE A 610 25.34 -5.50 8.43
C ILE A 610 26.10 -6.74 8.90
N LEU A 611 27.30 -6.95 8.36
CA LEU A 611 28.21 -8.04 8.73
C LEU A 611 29.50 -7.46 9.33
N VAL A 612 29.90 -7.93 10.50
CA VAL A 612 31.16 -7.51 11.14
C VAL A 612 32.10 -8.69 11.39
N TYR A 613 33.31 -8.58 10.86
CA TYR A 613 34.36 -9.60 10.93
C TYR A 613 35.35 -9.34 12.08
N GLU A 614 36.12 -10.35 12.49
CA GLU A 614 36.92 -10.35 13.74
C GLU A 614 37.97 -9.23 13.92
N ARG A 615 38.44 -8.57 12.84
CA ARG A 615 39.34 -7.40 12.84
C ARG A 615 38.62 -6.07 12.83
N GLY A 616 37.31 -6.08 12.59
CA GLY A 616 36.41 -4.93 12.72
C GLY A 616 36.00 -4.35 11.39
N ARG A 617 36.15 -5.14 10.32
CA ARG A 617 35.65 -4.78 8.99
C ARG A 617 34.13 -4.94 8.98
N VAL A 618 33.47 -3.92 8.47
CA VAL A 618 32.02 -3.85 8.35
C VAL A 618 31.67 -3.97 6.87
N CYS A 619 30.80 -4.90 6.53
CA CYS A 619 30.25 -5.08 5.18
C CYS A 619 28.74 -4.81 5.24
N LYS A 620 28.26 -3.94 4.35
CA LYS A 620 26.85 -3.54 4.22
C LYS A 620 26.28 -4.16 2.95
N VAL A 621 25.20 -4.92 3.06
CA VAL A 621 24.56 -5.62 1.93
C VAL A 621 23.08 -5.26 1.88
N SER A 622 22.56 -4.91 0.71
CA SER A 622 21.12 -4.64 0.49
C SER A 622 20.26 -5.87 0.80
N MET A 623 19.23 -5.68 1.62
CA MET A 623 18.21 -6.70 1.88
C MET A 623 17.37 -6.98 0.63
N ALA A 624 16.92 -5.94 -0.10
CA ALA A 624 16.17 -6.10 -1.34
C ALA A 624 16.90 -6.97 -2.39
N GLU A 625 18.21 -6.77 -2.59
CA GLU A 625 19.01 -7.64 -3.48
C GLU A 625 19.18 -9.06 -2.93
N LEU A 626 19.25 -9.19 -1.60
CA LEU A 626 19.41 -10.48 -0.94
C LEU A 626 18.11 -11.30 -1.07
N LEU A 627 16.96 -10.70 -0.81
CA LEU A 627 15.64 -11.33 -0.81
C LEU A 627 15.18 -11.79 -2.20
N GLN A 628 15.77 -11.28 -3.28
CA GLN A 628 15.57 -11.81 -4.64
C GLN A 628 16.24 -13.17 -4.90
N ARG A 629 17.06 -13.67 -3.96
CA ARG A 629 17.75 -14.96 -4.12
C ARG A 629 16.80 -16.14 -3.91
N GLU A 630 17.02 -17.16 -4.72
CA GLU A 630 16.32 -18.47 -4.65
C GLU A 630 16.33 -19.04 -3.22
N ARG A 631 15.13 -19.35 -2.71
CA ARG A 631 14.90 -19.93 -1.39
C ARG A 631 15.47 -21.35 -1.30
N GLY A 632 15.97 -21.72 -0.13
CA GLY A 632 16.58 -23.03 0.14
C GLY A 632 17.98 -23.24 -0.47
N ARG A 633 18.38 -22.44 -1.48
CA ARG A 633 19.70 -22.56 -2.11
C ARG A 633 20.82 -22.00 -1.23
N VAL A 634 21.95 -22.71 -1.22
CA VAL A 634 23.14 -22.31 -0.45
C VAL A 634 24.08 -21.44 -1.29
N PHE A 635 24.40 -20.25 -0.77
CA PHE A 635 25.30 -19.26 -1.36
C PHE A 635 26.57 -19.09 -0.53
N LYS A 636 27.62 -18.48 -1.12
CA LYS A 636 28.90 -18.21 -0.44
C LYS A 636 28.93 -16.78 0.09
N ARG A 637 29.56 -16.57 1.26
CA ARG A 637 29.97 -15.26 1.78
C ARG A 637 31.50 -15.14 1.79
N TYR A 638 32.03 -13.98 2.18
CA TYR A 638 33.46 -13.80 2.37
C TYR A 638 34.01 -14.81 3.38
N ALA A 639 35.08 -15.50 2.97
CA ALA A 639 35.72 -16.58 3.71
C ALA A 639 37.13 -16.20 4.20
N GLY A 640 37.60 -14.99 3.90
CA GLY A 640 38.95 -14.53 4.28
C GLY A 640 39.08 -14.20 5.76
N GLU A 641 37.96 -14.15 6.50
CA GLU A 641 37.94 -13.76 7.90
C GLU A 641 36.70 -14.33 8.62
N LYS A 642 36.82 -14.59 9.93
CA LYS A 642 35.72 -15.08 10.75
C LYS A 642 34.67 -13.98 10.96
N LEU A 643 33.43 -14.29 10.57
CA LEU A 643 32.25 -13.48 10.90
C LEU A 643 31.90 -13.63 12.39
N ILE A 644 31.75 -12.50 13.09
CA ILE A 644 31.47 -12.47 14.53
C ILE A 644 30.12 -11.85 14.88
N PHE A 645 29.58 -11.00 14.00
CA PHE A 645 28.29 -10.34 14.19
C PHE A 645 27.57 -10.16 12.85
N ALA A 646 26.25 -10.34 12.84
CA ALA A 646 25.38 -9.98 11.74
C ALA A 646 24.02 -9.51 12.25
N SER A 647 23.49 -8.43 11.70
CA SER A 647 22.13 -7.94 12.02
C SER A 647 21.58 -7.10 10.88
N ILE A 648 20.26 -6.95 10.82
CA ILE A 648 19.59 -6.08 9.84
C ILE A 648 19.51 -4.68 10.44
N ALA A 649 19.69 -3.65 9.61
CA ALA A 649 19.72 -2.26 10.04
C ALA A 649 19.09 -1.34 8.98
N THR A 650 18.66 -0.15 9.39
CA THR A 650 18.19 0.91 8.49
C THR A 650 19.19 2.07 8.40
N ASP A 651 18.97 3.00 7.47
CA ASP A 651 19.82 4.20 7.34
C ASP A 651 19.67 5.17 8.53
N GLU A 652 18.69 4.97 9.41
CA GLU A 652 18.49 5.74 10.65
C GLU A 652 19.28 5.18 11.85
N GLU A 653 20.12 4.17 11.62
CA GLU A 653 20.90 3.51 12.66
C GLU A 653 22.41 3.72 12.48
N SER A 654 23.16 3.42 13.54
CA SER A 654 24.62 3.45 13.55
C SER A 654 25.17 2.10 13.98
N VAL A 655 26.25 1.68 13.33
CA VAL A 655 27.05 0.51 13.73
C VAL A 655 28.04 0.94 14.81
N CYS A 656 27.91 0.36 16.00
CA CYS A 656 28.88 0.52 17.07
C CYS A 656 29.89 -0.64 17.04
N VAL A 657 31.17 -0.33 16.85
CA VAL A 657 32.26 -1.32 16.99
C VAL A 657 33.20 -0.92 18.12
N GLY A 658 33.40 -1.86 19.04
CA GLY A 658 34.27 -1.72 20.20
C GLY A 658 35.65 -2.31 19.95
N PHE A 659 36.70 -1.49 19.97
CA PHE A 659 38.08 -1.90 19.69
C PHE A 659 38.95 -1.95 20.93
N VAL A 660 39.97 -2.79 20.91
CA VAL A 660 41.04 -2.86 21.92
C VAL A 660 42.35 -2.38 21.31
N ASP A 661 43.07 -1.48 21.97
CA ASP A 661 44.42 -1.09 21.52
C ASP A 661 45.51 -2.03 22.06
N SER A 662 46.75 -1.84 21.60
CA SER A 662 47.92 -2.63 22.05
C SER A 662 48.26 -2.46 23.53
N LYS A 663 47.69 -1.46 24.21
CA LYS A 663 47.82 -1.19 25.65
C LYS A 663 46.57 -1.63 26.42
N THR A 664 45.76 -2.51 25.83
CA THR A 664 44.51 -3.08 26.37
C THR A 664 43.43 -2.07 26.74
N ASN A 665 43.51 -0.82 26.25
CA ASN A 665 42.43 0.13 26.42
C ASN A 665 41.28 -0.25 25.47
N ARG A 666 40.05 -0.17 26.00
CA ARG A 666 38.83 -0.40 25.24
C ARG A 666 38.23 0.91 24.75
N TYR A 667 37.84 0.91 23.49
CA TYR A 667 37.22 2.02 22.78
C TYR A 667 35.86 1.57 22.25
N VAL A 668 34.96 2.51 22.03
CA VAL A 668 33.76 2.31 21.20
C VAL A 668 33.70 3.42 20.17
N ARG A 669 33.22 3.08 18.97
CA ARG A 669 33.09 4.00 17.85
C ARG A 669 31.75 3.72 17.17
N PHE A 670 31.03 4.79 16.87
CA PHE A 670 29.76 4.76 16.16
C PHE A 670 29.96 5.35 14.77
N ASP A 671 29.59 4.60 13.75
CA ASP A 671 29.56 5.03 12.36
C ASP A 671 28.16 4.74 11.80
N ASP A 672 27.54 5.74 11.20
CA ASP A 672 26.20 5.63 10.61
C ASP A 672 26.19 4.63 9.45
N VAL A 673 25.08 3.89 9.32
CA VAL A 673 24.90 2.91 8.24
C VAL A 673 25.05 3.55 6.86
N ASP A 674 24.64 4.82 6.72
CA ASP A 674 24.75 5.61 5.49
C ASP A 674 26.21 5.88 5.05
N LYS A 675 27.20 5.77 5.96
CA LYS A 675 28.63 6.01 5.65
C LYS A 675 29.34 4.80 5.08
N PHE A 676 28.75 3.61 5.20
CA PHE A 676 29.29 2.41 4.58
C PHE A 676 28.79 2.29 3.14
N ASN A 677 29.67 1.96 2.21
CA ASN A 677 29.27 1.66 0.84
C ASN A 677 28.51 0.33 0.80
N HIS A 678 27.51 0.24 -0.06
CA HIS A 678 26.85 -1.03 -0.39
C HIS A 678 27.82 -1.98 -1.11
N GLU A 679 27.90 -3.22 -0.62
CA GLU A 679 28.78 -4.27 -1.12
C GLU A 679 28.02 -5.61 -1.28
N LYS A 680 28.68 -6.62 -1.86
CA LYS A 680 28.14 -7.99 -1.99
C LYS A 680 28.52 -8.84 -0.78
N MET A 681 27.77 -9.91 -0.52
CA MET A 681 28.06 -10.90 0.54
C MET A 681 29.48 -11.50 0.50
N GLN A 682 30.17 -11.46 -0.64
CA GLN A 682 31.55 -11.95 -0.80
C GLN A 682 32.63 -10.90 -0.59
N ALA A 683 32.26 -9.64 -0.36
CA ALA A 683 33.20 -8.56 -0.09
C ALA A 683 33.80 -8.66 1.32
N GLU A 684 35.02 -8.16 1.48
CA GLU A 684 35.73 -8.22 2.76
C GLU A 684 35.30 -7.17 3.78
N GLY A 685 34.49 -6.18 3.36
CA GLY A 685 34.10 -5.05 4.18
C GLY A 685 35.23 -4.04 4.42
N ILE A 686 34.88 -2.92 5.04
CA ILE A 686 35.77 -1.78 5.26
C ILE A 686 36.04 -1.62 6.75
N LEU A 687 37.30 -1.32 7.11
CA LEU A 687 37.63 -0.89 8.46
C LEU A 687 37.20 0.58 8.63
N PRO A 688 36.43 0.93 9.67
CA PRO A 688 35.97 2.31 9.87
C PRO A 688 37.10 3.30 10.23
N MET A 689 38.30 2.80 10.55
CA MET A 689 39.48 3.59 10.88
C MET A 689 40.73 3.13 10.13
N ASP A 690 41.77 3.96 10.15
CA ASP A 690 43.10 3.67 9.61
C ASP A 690 44.12 3.36 10.72
N VAL A 691 43.69 3.40 11.99
CA VAL A 691 44.54 3.19 13.16
C VAL A 691 44.59 1.71 13.52
N PRO A 692 45.77 1.12 13.79
CA PRO A 692 45.88 -0.28 14.21
C PRO A 692 45.10 -0.56 15.49
N ASN A 693 44.36 -1.67 15.50
CA ASN A 693 43.71 -2.23 16.69
C ASN A 693 44.27 -3.63 16.99
N ALA A 694 44.09 -4.09 18.22
CA ALA A 694 44.53 -5.39 18.71
C ALA A 694 43.37 -6.41 18.81
N GLY A 695 42.15 -6.02 18.42
CA GLY A 695 40.96 -6.86 18.45
C GLY A 695 39.67 -6.08 18.72
N ILE A 696 38.56 -6.81 18.66
CA ILE A 696 37.21 -6.31 18.95
C ILE A 696 36.75 -6.88 20.30
N HIS A 697 36.07 -6.06 21.09
CA HIS A 697 35.43 -6.48 22.34
C HIS A 697 33.91 -6.32 22.34
N TYR A 698 33.34 -5.60 21.37
CA TYR A 698 31.90 -5.31 21.33
C TYR A 698 31.42 -4.96 19.91
N VAL A 699 30.21 -5.36 19.54
CA VAL A 699 29.51 -4.94 18.31
C VAL A 699 28.02 -4.80 18.61
N GLU A 700 27.38 -3.75 18.09
CA GLU A 700 25.94 -3.50 18.19
C GLU A 700 25.45 -2.60 17.06
N VAL A 701 24.16 -2.68 16.72
CA VAL A 701 23.45 -1.70 15.88
C VAL A 701 22.49 -0.92 16.78
N ILE A 702 22.47 0.40 16.68
CA ILE A 702 21.71 1.27 17.58
C ILE A 702 21.09 2.46 16.83
N PRO A 703 19.85 2.88 17.17
CA PRO A 703 19.25 4.07 16.59
C PRO A 703 20.10 5.32 16.75
N GLN A 704 20.22 6.10 15.68
CA GLN A 704 21.01 7.33 15.65
C GLN A 704 20.61 8.35 16.72
N SER A 705 19.33 8.36 17.11
CA SER A 705 18.77 9.23 18.15
C SER A 705 19.30 8.93 19.56
N GLN A 706 19.80 7.71 19.79
CA GLN A 706 20.37 7.28 21.06
C GLN A 706 21.90 7.44 21.11
N VAL A 707 22.55 7.71 19.97
CA VAL A 707 24.00 7.81 19.90
C VAL A 707 24.49 9.16 20.46
N PRO A 708 25.52 9.20 21.32
CA PRO A 708 26.11 10.45 21.80
C PRO A 708 26.71 11.30 20.66
N VAL A 709 26.94 12.59 20.93
CA VAL A 709 27.41 13.60 19.95
C VAL A 709 28.67 13.18 19.15
N ASN A 710 29.51 12.29 19.68
CA ASN A 710 30.72 11.80 19.02
C ASN A 710 30.47 10.59 18.08
N ARG A 711 29.61 10.80 17.09
CA ARG A 711 29.26 9.88 15.99
C ARG A 711 30.07 10.23 14.73
N ASN A 712 30.37 9.25 13.87
CA ASN A 712 31.13 9.43 12.61
C ASN A 712 32.49 10.12 12.79
N ILE A 713 33.19 9.81 13.88
CA ILE A 713 34.49 10.42 14.17
C ILE A 713 35.52 10.12 13.07
N GLY A 714 36.53 10.97 12.85
CA GLY A 714 37.47 10.78 11.74
C GLY A 714 38.22 9.43 11.75
N ARG A 715 38.58 8.91 10.56
CA ARG A 715 39.28 7.61 10.40
C ARG A 715 40.65 7.52 11.11
N LYS A 716 41.24 8.66 11.47
CA LYS A 716 42.52 8.75 12.21
C LYS A 716 42.36 8.51 13.73
N THR A 717 41.19 8.10 14.20
CA THR A 717 40.90 7.87 15.62
C THR A 717 40.20 6.52 15.81
N ILE A 718 40.64 5.75 16.82
CA ILE A 718 40.09 4.43 17.12
C ILE A 718 38.63 4.53 17.61
N GLY A 719 38.33 5.50 18.47
CA GLY A 719 37.04 5.58 19.16
C GLY A 719 37.08 6.46 20.39
N CYS A 720 35.96 6.50 21.12
CA CYS A 720 35.87 7.03 22.47
C CYS A 720 36.38 5.99 23.47
N ILE A 721 37.39 6.35 24.27
CA ILE A 721 37.97 5.46 25.29
C ILE A 721 36.97 5.25 26.43
N LEU A 722 36.62 4.00 26.75
CA LEU A 722 35.57 3.66 27.73
C LEU A 722 35.82 4.19 29.16
N LYS A 723 37.08 4.30 29.59
CA LYS A 723 37.43 4.83 30.93
C LYS A 723 37.24 6.35 31.08
N THR A 724 37.02 7.07 29.98
CA THR A 724 36.81 8.53 30.02
C THR A 724 35.34 8.88 30.35
N VAL A 725 35.08 10.13 30.71
CA VAL A 725 33.70 10.61 30.94
C VAL A 725 32.83 10.42 29.70
N GLU A 726 33.39 10.70 28.52
CA GLU A 726 32.68 10.52 27.26
C GLU A 726 32.47 9.04 26.92
N GLY A 727 33.48 8.19 27.15
CA GLY A 727 33.31 6.74 27.00
C GLY A 727 32.24 6.14 27.91
N LYS A 728 32.08 6.66 29.13
CA LYS A 728 30.97 6.27 30.03
C LYS A 728 29.61 6.67 29.49
N ARG A 729 29.49 7.82 28.81
CA ARG A 729 28.24 8.23 28.13
C ARG A 729 27.92 7.31 26.96
N CYS A 730 28.93 6.96 26.15
CA CYS A 730 28.77 5.96 25.11
C CYS A 730 28.32 4.60 25.66
N MET A 731 28.88 4.13 26.78
CA MET A 731 28.45 2.88 27.39
C MET A 731 27.01 2.89 27.89
N ALA A 732 26.48 4.05 28.32
CA ALA A 732 25.15 4.14 28.91
C ALA A 732 24.03 3.76 27.93
N VAL A 733 24.29 3.84 26.63
CA VAL A 733 23.33 3.52 25.56
C VAL A 733 23.59 2.15 24.94
N LEU A 734 24.67 1.45 25.35
CA LEU A 734 25.07 0.17 24.76
C LEU A 734 24.67 -0.99 25.69
N PRO A 735 23.77 -1.89 25.27
CA PRO A 735 23.33 -3.01 26.08
C PRO A 735 24.50 -3.94 26.41
N ASP A 736 24.63 -4.32 27.68
CA ASP A 736 25.65 -5.25 28.21
C ASP A 736 27.12 -4.88 27.95
N CYS A 737 27.40 -3.65 27.50
CA CYS A 737 28.77 -3.18 27.29
C CYS A 737 29.46 -2.91 28.63
N LYS A 738 30.52 -3.66 28.95
CA LYS A 738 31.23 -3.58 30.23
C LYS A 738 32.61 -2.93 30.10
N MET A 739 32.99 -2.20 31.14
CA MET A 739 34.30 -1.55 31.25
C MET A 739 35.47 -2.54 31.46
N LYS A 740 35.17 -3.79 31.83
CA LYS A 740 36.13 -4.84 32.20
C LYS A 740 36.00 -6.08 31.36
#